data_AF-A0A327VV66-F1
#
_entry.id   AF-A0A327VV66-F1
#
_cell.length_a   1.000
_cell.length_b   1.000
_cell.length_c   1.000
_cell.angle_alpha   90.00
_cell.angle_beta   90.00
_cell.angle_gamma   90.00
#
_symmetry.space_group_name_H-M   'P 1'
#
loop_
_entity.id
_entity.type
_entity.pdbx_description
1 polymer ?
#
loop_
_entity_poly.entity_id
_entity_poly.type
_entity_poly.pdbx_seq_one_letter_code
_entity_poly.pdbx_strand_id
1 'polypeptide(L)'
;MRAHHSRRAVRLASALIAAGLCLTAAPQALAADDSGPVMKLSSAEAKKLAAEVTLDPYVTAEDTTGTQKADDTAPASDAAGPDTKVTMTAKSTLEGVRGMGATVPVGRNGDYFSVNSMGYVQRHAADGSEKWARAGSSFFTDWQVKPLQPWRTEPYPAQILMGYNAVSPFSANSDSGYATGDLTGDGVPDLVFTALVGATPYPRAFTSPGSDLSTGTFVTVLDGRTGTTVWSKLYNHASMVKIVDGTLLIADAPRMSGDAKVPAGATLTLTGMRFSTGTDGRLTPAQSWTYDSKEARYANWGDIQDLGKGRIAVSWNLGKDDGVDSRGRTLVLDTADGATVWQSDGMLYSRKLRLDAGRKRLVAIEQADATDAVRYEVASYDLKTGHRATLDARENVLPTALTVGDLGAKAGDEYAVAESSLDENYYVNASTVRVVDGADPGSPLWSSTIKRDADNSHDAPSVWGLGVADGSLVASAQDDREINDPGNRGGNRYASLTVFSGKGAVKWQQKGVAAAPMYQDLYGDDRGTHVRVVDLTQNIRTYKVGNGKAEGVTPLQGDIAYARSTDLNKDGKADLVMGGESNGVFAYSGPSLVDGGKPEKLWQATLPGAVHDIELGDVDGDGRPEIVVAADTATVVLNGRTGRTLATIAAGEGRFVRSVQLTDLDGDGAQDLLVPTDALRAYHGDGHALWTYSAPKAAGDVRFADASVGDGRVYASYASLDAFGLDAPVTDAVALNAKTGRARWSVAPKAPDNAVGGIRTAIPNEGVFASKEIPYADGHAVIYLWGVVAPLKTANDSLNPQNYFEIRDGRTGEVLHSGLAGGLWTHNSYFAKDGVLYSGDTASFRRYRANGDDKTQLTTPTSYGGGFMTGPGGRELLVSGSESGLGIYDPSILDSQDSWEDPVAGITLMGARNYFAGDLDGDGVDEVMSLNSDDSGRDRTVGLFGGGYYVTDNGIHQVTTYKLS
;
A
#
# COMPACT_ATOMS: atom_id res chain seq x y z
N MET A 1 31.20 76.93 22.00
CA MET A 1 29.81 76.68 21.53
C MET A 1 29.77 75.34 20.82
N ARG A 2 29.20 74.28 21.42
CA ARG A 2 28.72 73.07 20.72
C ARG A 2 27.53 72.49 21.49
N ALA A 3 26.45 72.23 20.77
CA ALA A 3 25.11 71.99 21.32
C ALA A 3 24.81 70.50 21.54
N HIS A 4 24.03 70.26 22.60
CA HIS A 4 23.46 68.97 22.98
C HIS A 4 22.32 68.54 22.03
N HIS A 5 22.24 67.25 21.71
CA HIS A 5 21.05 66.63 21.14
C HIS A 5 20.43 65.64 22.12
N SER A 6 19.10 65.70 22.18
CA SER A 6 18.26 65.32 23.30
C SER A 6 17.76 63.88 23.22
N ARG A 7 17.53 63.34 24.40
CA ARG A 7 16.96 62.03 24.72
C ARG A 7 15.56 61.87 24.13
N ARG A 8 15.43 61.33 22.91
CA ARG A 8 14.16 60.75 22.40
C ARG A 8 14.30 59.44 21.61
N ALA A 9 15.51 58.99 21.27
CA ALA A 9 15.71 57.75 20.52
C ALA A 9 15.72 56.45 21.36
N VAL A 10 15.93 56.54 22.69
CA VAL A 10 16.13 55.35 23.55
C VAL A 10 14.80 54.73 24.04
N ARG A 11 13.67 55.45 23.97
CA ARG A 11 12.34 54.89 24.32
C ARG A 11 11.61 54.22 23.16
N LEU A 12 11.97 54.49 21.90
CA LEU A 12 11.39 53.78 20.75
C LEU A 12 12.09 52.45 20.49
N ALA A 13 13.40 52.36 20.74
CA ALA A 13 14.15 51.11 20.63
C ALA A 13 13.78 50.09 21.72
N SER A 14 13.43 50.55 22.93
CA SER A 14 12.93 49.64 23.98
C SER A 14 11.45 49.28 23.82
N ALA A 15 10.65 50.08 23.11
CA ALA A 15 9.28 49.73 22.73
C ALA A 15 9.22 48.77 21.52
N LEU A 16 10.16 48.84 20.58
CA LEU A 16 10.27 47.89 19.46
C LEU A 16 10.99 46.60 19.84
N ILE A 17 11.87 46.62 20.84
CA ILE A 17 12.41 45.39 21.43
C ILE A 17 11.35 44.75 22.36
N ALA A 18 10.50 45.53 23.04
CA ALA A 18 9.36 44.99 23.77
C ALA A 18 8.24 44.49 22.85
N ALA A 19 7.94 45.15 21.72
CA ALA A 19 6.97 44.64 20.74
C ALA A 19 7.52 43.45 19.93
N GLY A 20 8.84 43.41 19.67
CA GLY A 20 9.52 42.29 19.02
C GLY A 20 9.74 41.07 19.92
N LEU A 21 9.91 41.26 21.25
CA LEU A 21 9.96 40.15 22.23
C LEU A 21 8.58 39.77 22.81
N CYS A 22 7.57 40.62 22.72
CA CYS A 22 6.18 40.25 23.05
C CYS A 22 5.43 39.58 21.89
N LEU A 23 6.02 39.53 20.68
CA LEU A 23 5.48 38.76 19.54
C LEU A 23 6.13 37.37 19.36
N THR A 24 7.09 37.01 20.22
CA THR A 24 7.74 35.68 20.24
C THR A 24 7.47 34.90 21.53
N ALA A 25 6.51 35.38 22.33
CA ALA A 25 6.06 34.74 23.56
C ALA A 25 4.53 34.54 23.59
N ALA A 26 3.97 34.15 22.45
CA ALA A 26 2.75 33.35 22.43
C ALA A 26 3.13 31.92 22.03
N PRO A 27 3.79 31.13 22.90
CA PRO A 27 3.72 29.71 22.72
C PRO A 27 2.33 29.29 23.24
N GLN A 28 1.66 28.45 22.46
CA GLN A 28 0.65 27.51 22.94
C GLN A 28 -0.78 28.06 23.09
N ALA A 29 -1.74 27.18 22.77
CA ALA A 29 -3.20 27.34 22.89
C ALA A 29 -3.91 28.17 21.79
N LEU A 30 -3.88 27.73 20.52
CA LEU A 30 -4.98 27.92 19.56
C LEU A 30 -5.03 26.75 18.56
N ALA A 31 -5.32 25.56 19.09
CA ALA A 31 -5.83 24.40 18.35
C ALA A 31 -7.12 23.83 18.96
N ALA A 32 -7.52 24.33 20.13
CA ALA A 32 -8.87 24.25 20.68
C ALA A 32 -9.20 25.66 21.19
N ASP A 33 -10.33 26.24 20.77
CA ASP A 33 -10.91 27.35 21.51
C ASP A 33 -11.38 26.77 22.86
N ASP A 34 -10.61 26.98 23.93
CA ASP A 34 -11.04 26.72 25.31
C ASP A 34 -12.24 27.62 25.75
N SER A 35 -12.88 28.34 24.82
CA SER A 35 -14.04 29.20 25.05
C SER A 35 -15.34 28.72 24.38
N GLY A 36 -15.33 27.60 23.66
CA GLY A 36 -16.53 27.01 23.05
C GLY A 36 -17.26 26.03 24.00
N PRO A 37 -18.58 25.79 23.81
CA PRO A 37 -19.26 24.72 24.52
C PRO A 37 -18.64 23.35 24.19
N VAL A 38 -18.67 22.41 25.15
CA VAL A 38 -18.21 21.03 24.93
C VAL A 38 -18.99 20.39 23.78
N MET A 39 -18.27 19.95 22.76
CA MET A 39 -18.80 19.28 21.58
C MET A 39 -19.41 17.94 21.95
N LYS A 40 -20.57 17.65 21.36
CA LYS A 40 -21.25 16.35 21.47
C LYS A 40 -21.67 15.92 20.08
N LEU A 41 -21.41 14.67 19.76
CA LEU A 41 -21.78 14.08 18.48
C LEU A 41 -23.02 13.21 18.67
N SER A 42 -23.95 13.21 17.72
CA SER A 42 -24.89 12.10 17.61
C SER A 42 -24.13 10.81 17.27
N SER A 43 -24.72 9.64 17.54
CA SER A 43 -24.12 8.36 17.17
C SER A 43 -23.85 8.24 15.66
N ALA A 44 -24.68 8.89 14.84
CA ALA A 44 -24.49 8.94 13.39
C ALA A 44 -23.30 9.82 12.99
N GLU A 45 -23.16 11.01 13.58
CA GLU A 45 -22.00 11.88 13.36
C GLU A 45 -20.71 11.22 13.84
N ALA A 46 -20.70 10.61 15.03
CA ALA A 46 -19.53 9.90 15.56
C ALA A 46 -19.13 8.71 14.68
N LYS A 47 -20.09 7.96 14.13
CA LYS A 47 -19.82 6.84 13.21
C LYS A 47 -19.30 7.32 11.86
N LYS A 48 -19.91 8.37 11.29
CA LYS A 48 -19.47 8.98 10.03
C LYS A 48 -18.03 9.49 10.19
N LEU A 49 -17.78 10.26 11.25
CA LEU A 49 -16.47 10.82 11.52
C LEU A 49 -15.42 9.75 11.78
N ALA A 50 -15.78 8.70 12.53
CA ALA A 50 -14.87 7.58 12.73
C ALA A 50 -14.41 6.99 11.39
N ALA A 51 -15.30 6.84 10.40
CA ALA A 51 -14.97 6.31 9.07
C ALA A 51 -14.13 7.26 8.20
N GLU A 52 -14.25 8.59 8.39
CA GLU A 52 -13.46 9.59 7.66
C GLU A 52 -12.04 9.72 8.25
N VAL A 53 -11.92 9.69 9.58
CA VAL A 53 -10.65 9.90 10.30
C VAL A 53 -9.83 8.60 10.43
N THR A 54 -10.37 7.46 9.99
CA THR A 54 -9.65 6.19 10.14
C THR A 54 -8.42 6.11 9.24
N LEU A 55 -7.28 5.74 9.82
CA LEU A 55 -6.16 5.19 9.07
C LEU A 55 -6.52 3.73 8.78
N ASP A 56 -7.19 3.46 7.66
CA ASP A 56 -7.60 2.11 7.29
C ASP A 56 -6.36 1.21 7.15
N PRO A 57 -6.09 0.30 8.11
CA PRO A 57 -4.88 -0.51 8.06
C PRO A 57 -5.03 -1.63 7.03
N TYR A 58 -6.24 -1.89 6.53
CA TYR A 58 -6.61 -3.04 5.73
C TYR A 58 -6.76 -2.74 4.23
N VAL A 59 -6.71 -1.46 3.85
CA VAL A 59 -6.79 -0.99 2.45
C VAL A 59 -8.11 -1.41 1.79
N THR A 60 -9.23 -0.93 2.33
CA THR A 60 -10.57 -1.16 1.77
C THR A 60 -10.89 -0.15 0.66
N ALA A 61 -11.27 -0.67 -0.50
CA ALA A 61 -11.76 0.13 -1.63
C ALA A 61 -13.25 0.48 -1.46
N GLU A 62 -13.70 1.59 -2.05
CA GLU A 62 -15.13 1.81 -2.29
C GLU A 62 -15.72 0.71 -3.18
N ASP A 63 -16.96 0.33 -2.89
CA ASP A 63 -17.66 -0.84 -3.39
C ASP A 63 -18.04 -0.72 -4.87
N THR A 64 -17.37 -1.47 -5.76
CA THR A 64 -17.85 -1.76 -7.12
C THR A 64 -17.92 -3.26 -7.34
N THR A 65 -19.13 -3.82 -7.21
CA THR A 65 -19.38 -5.26 -7.34
C THR A 65 -19.52 -5.71 -8.80
N GLY A 66 -18.99 -6.90 -9.09
CA GLY A 66 -19.28 -7.66 -10.31
C GLY A 66 -18.91 -9.14 -10.15
N THR A 67 -19.82 -9.97 -9.64
CA THR A 67 -19.64 -11.44 -9.67
C THR A 67 -20.28 -12.03 -10.91
N GLN A 68 -19.51 -12.71 -11.77
CA GLN A 68 -20.05 -13.65 -12.75
C GLN A 68 -19.76 -15.10 -12.35
N LYS A 69 -20.69 -16.00 -12.69
CA LYS A 69 -20.62 -17.44 -12.48
C LYS A 69 -19.99 -18.11 -13.70
N ALA A 70 -19.04 -19.01 -13.48
CA ALA A 70 -18.64 -20.01 -14.47
C ALA A 70 -19.39 -21.33 -14.20
N ASP A 71 -19.97 -21.93 -15.24
CA ASP A 71 -20.53 -23.27 -15.22
C ASP A 71 -19.58 -24.22 -15.97
N ASP A 72 -19.05 -25.22 -15.27
CA ASP A 72 -18.16 -26.24 -15.84
C ASP A 72 -18.94 -27.47 -16.33
N THR A 73 -18.79 -27.82 -17.60
CA THR A 73 -18.88 -29.22 -18.08
C THR A 73 -17.92 -29.46 -19.25
N ALA A 74 -17.31 -30.65 -19.28
CA ALA A 74 -16.35 -31.12 -20.28
C ALA A 74 -16.92 -32.29 -21.11
N PRO A 75 -16.53 -32.41 -22.39
CA PRO A 75 -16.14 -33.72 -22.91
C PRO A 75 -14.90 -33.68 -23.83
N ALA A 76 -14.40 -34.88 -24.15
CA ALA A 76 -13.08 -35.18 -24.69
C ALA A 76 -12.88 -34.97 -26.20
N SER A 77 -11.62 -34.65 -26.49
CA SER A 77 -10.77 -34.70 -27.70
C SER A 77 -11.33 -35.13 -29.07
N ASP A 78 -11.13 -34.24 -30.04
CA ASP A 78 -10.47 -34.49 -31.34
C ASP A 78 -9.77 -33.19 -31.80
N ALA A 79 -8.96 -33.26 -32.87
CA ALA A 79 -7.99 -32.24 -33.31
C ALA A 79 -8.46 -30.76 -33.24
N ALA A 80 -7.58 -29.89 -32.73
CA ALA A 80 -7.93 -28.55 -32.28
C ALA A 80 -8.42 -27.61 -33.41
N GLY A 81 -9.71 -27.27 -33.37
CA GLY A 81 -10.29 -26.11 -34.06
C GLY A 81 -10.38 -24.88 -33.14
N PRO A 82 -10.86 -23.72 -33.64
CA PRO A 82 -10.96 -22.46 -32.89
C PRO A 82 -11.74 -22.57 -31.56
N ASP A 83 -12.71 -23.48 -31.48
CA ASP A 83 -13.55 -23.66 -30.28
C ASP A 83 -12.92 -24.62 -29.24
N THR A 84 -11.71 -25.10 -29.47
CA THR A 84 -11.05 -26.06 -28.58
C THR A 84 -10.64 -25.38 -27.28
N LYS A 85 -11.11 -25.89 -26.14
CA LYS A 85 -10.77 -25.35 -24.83
C LYS A 85 -9.28 -25.53 -24.53
N VAL A 86 -8.70 -24.56 -23.83
CA VAL A 86 -7.35 -24.65 -23.25
C VAL A 86 -7.50 -24.89 -21.75
N THR A 87 -6.70 -25.79 -21.18
CA THR A 87 -6.69 -26.00 -19.72
C THR A 87 -5.57 -25.20 -19.09
N MET A 88 -5.87 -24.47 -18.02
CA MET A 88 -4.88 -23.75 -17.21
C MET A 88 -4.67 -24.46 -15.89
N THR A 89 -3.46 -24.96 -15.62
CA THR A 89 -3.13 -25.66 -14.38
C THR A 89 -2.14 -24.83 -13.55
N ALA A 90 -2.58 -24.35 -12.38
CA ALA A 90 -1.70 -23.62 -11.46
C ALA A 90 -0.53 -24.51 -10.99
N LYS A 91 0.69 -23.96 -10.99
CA LYS A 91 1.92 -24.65 -10.63
C LYS A 91 2.60 -24.05 -9.41
N SER A 92 2.69 -22.73 -9.36
CA SER A 92 3.26 -22.01 -8.23
C SER A 92 2.47 -20.72 -7.97
N THR A 93 2.51 -20.28 -6.72
CA THR A 93 1.87 -19.04 -6.28
C THR A 93 2.82 -18.30 -5.34
N LEU A 94 3.00 -17.01 -5.60
CA LEU A 94 3.74 -16.07 -4.79
C LEU A 94 2.77 -14.97 -4.32
N GLU A 95 2.32 -15.06 -3.07
CA GLU A 95 1.46 -14.02 -2.48
C GLU A 95 2.28 -12.76 -2.16
N GLY A 96 1.69 -11.59 -2.44
CA GLY A 96 2.27 -10.29 -2.15
C GLY A 96 2.03 -9.84 -0.70
N VAL A 97 2.99 -9.13 -0.12
CA VAL A 97 2.86 -8.47 1.18
C VAL A 97 1.95 -7.25 1.02
N ARG A 98 0.89 -7.15 1.83
CA ARG A 98 -0.07 -6.03 1.74
C ARG A 98 -0.53 -5.50 3.09
N GLY A 99 -1.05 -4.28 3.03
CA GLY A 99 -1.61 -3.58 4.17
C GLY A 99 -0.54 -3.03 5.11
N MET A 100 -1.00 -2.37 6.18
CA MET A 100 -0.10 -1.71 7.11
C MET A 100 0.82 -2.70 7.83
N GLY A 101 2.12 -2.40 7.83
CA GLY A 101 3.14 -3.24 8.47
C GLY A 101 3.63 -2.69 9.80
N ALA A 102 3.90 -3.59 10.74
CA ALA A 102 4.65 -3.32 11.97
C ALA A 102 5.87 -4.24 12.05
N THR A 103 6.94 -3.79 12.70
CA THR A 103 8.07 -4.66 13.05
C THR A 103 8.13 -4.91 14.55
N VAL A 104 8.52 -6.12 14.93
CA VAL A 104 8.59 -6.56 16.33
C VAL A 104 9.98 -7.18 16.57
N PRO A 105 10.77 -6.70 17.54
CA PRO A 105 12.11 -7.24 17.80
C PRO A 105 12.11 -8.72 18.21
N VAL A 106 13.07 -9.48 17.70
CA VAL A 106 13.37 -10.86 18.10
C VAL A 106 14.64 -10.87 18.93
N GLY A 107 14.47 -10.78 20.25
CA GLY A 107 15.58 -10.72 21.19
C GLY A 107 16.36 -9.40 21.08
N ARG A 108 17.69 -9.46 21.20
CA ARG A 108 18.57 -8.26 21.28
C ARG A 108 19.52 -8.10 20.10
N ASN A 109 19.54 -9.04 19.17
CA ASN A 109 20.55 -9.09 18.11
C ASN A 109 20.17 -8.26 16.88
N GLY A 110 19.06 -7.52 16.92
CA GLY A 110 18.55 -6.71 15.81
C GLY A 110 17.62 -7.46 14.86
N ASP A 111 17.52 -8.79 14.95
CA ASP A 111 16.51 -9.62 14.29
C ASP A 111 15.09 -9.13 14.63
N TYR A 112 14.14 -9.35 13.72
CA TYR A 112 12.78 -8.87 13.88
C TYR A 112 11.76 -9.66 13.07
N PHE A 113 10.51 -9.65 13.54
CA PHE A 113 9.36 -10.02 12.73
C PHE A 113 8.84 -8.79 11.97
N SER A 114 8.33 -9.00 10.76
CA SER A 114 7.36 -8.11 10.13
C SER A 114 5.98 -8.75 10.21
N VAL A 115 4.97 -7.93 10.54
CA VAL A 115 3.57 -8.34 10.62
C VAL A 115 2.77 -7.34 9.82
N ASN A 116 2.13 -7.81 8.74
CA ASN A 116 1.33 -6.99 7.85
C ASN A 116 -0.15 -7.30 8.05
N SER A 117 -0.98 -6.26 8.04
CA SER A 117 -2.40 -6.37 8.38
C SER A 117 -3.19 -7.31 7.47
N MET A 118 -2.76 -7.54 6.23
CA MET A 118 -3.37 -8.51 5.29
C MET A 118 -2.83 -9.95 5.43
N GLY A 119 -2.27 -10.29 6.59
CA GLY A 119 -2.00 -11.68 6.95
C GLY A 119 -0.60 -12.16 6.61
N TYR A 120 0.26 -11.34 6.01
CA TYR A 120 1.64 -11.73 5.72
C TYR A 120 2.54 -11.54 6.96
N VAL A 121 3.35 -12.54 7.25
CA VAL A 121 4.27 -12.54 8.41
C VAL A 121 5.63 -13.08 8.01
N GLN A 122 6.71 -12.38 8.38
CA GLN A 122 8.07 -12.82 8.09
C GLN A 122 8.99 -12.63 9.29
N ARG A 123 10.11 -13.36 9.30
CA ARG A 123 11.24 -13.07 10.18
C ARG A 123 12.44 -12.66 9.35
N HIS A 124 13.11 -11.60 9.79
CA HIS A 124 14.34 -11.10 9.21
C HIS A 124 15.48 -11.13 10.22
N ALA A 125 16.69 -11.32 9.72
CA ALA A 125 17.90 -11.00 10.48
C ALA A 125 18.08 -9.48 10.61
N ALA A 126 19.00 -9.07 11.48
CA ALA A 126 19.38 -7.67 11.65
C ALA A 126 19.82 -6.95 10.37
N ASP A 127 20.37 -7.68 9.39
CA ASP A 127 20.77 -7.14 8.08
C ASP A 127 19.60 -7.04 7.07
N GLY A 128 18.40 -7.44 7.46
CA GLY A 128 17.20 -7.46 6.63
C GLY A 128 16.99 -8.76 5.84
N SER A 129 17.95 -9.69 5.85
CA SER A 129 17.81 -10.97 5.15
C SER A 129 16.66 -11.80 5.74
N GLU A 130 15.82 -12.35 4.86
CA GLU A 130 14.70 -13.20 5.27
C GLU A 130 15.21 -14.52 5.86
N LYS A 131 14.66 -14.91 7.02
CA LYS A 131 14.87 -16.21 7.65
C LYS A 131 13.77 -17.19 7.29
N TRP A 132 12.53 -16.71 7.30
CA TRP A 132 11.36 -17.42 6.83
C TRP A 132 10.22 -16.42 6.56
N ALA A 133 9.27 -16.83 5.75
CA ALA A 133 8.06 -16.08 5.41
C ALA A 133 6.84 -17.01 5.43
N ARG A 134 5.70 -16.46 5.83
CA ARG A 134 4.39 -17.11 5.83
C ARG A 134 3.37 -16.15 5.20
N ALA A 135 2.86 -16.56 4.04
CA ALA A 135 1.77 -15.88 3.37
C ALA A 135 0.44 -16.09 4.12
N GLY A 136 -0.50 -15.15 3.97
CA GLY A 136 -1.81 -15.21 4.61
C GLY A 136 -2.60 -16.43 4.18
N SER A 137 -2.54 -16.79 2.89
CA SER A 137 -3.19 -17.99 2.34
C SER A 137 -2.73 -19.29 3.02
N SER A 138 -1.47 -19.37 3.46
CA SER A 138 -0.93 -20.55 4.12
C SER A 138 -1.62 -20.87 5.45
N PHE A 139 -2.13 -19.84 6.13
CA PHE A 139 -2.81 -20.02 7.41
C PHE A 139 -4.20 -20.64 7.27
N PHE A 140 -4.92 -20.41 6.16
CA PHE A 140 -6.19 -21.10 5.92
C PHE A 140 -6.01 -22.62 5.87
N THR A 141 -4.86 -23.09 5.37
CA THR A 141 -4.50 -24.52 5.40
C THR A 141 -4.25 -25.01 6.83
N ASP A 142 -3.44 -24.28 7.61
CA ASP A 142 -3.14 -24.62 9.01
C ASP A 142 -4.41 -24.67 9.88
N TRP A 143 -5.28 -23.69 9.68
CA TRP A 143 -6.57 -23.56 10.36
C TRP A 143 -7.64 -24.49 9.78
N GLN A 144 -7.37 -25.14 8.65
CA GLN A 144 -8.30 -26.01 7.93
C GLN A 144 -9.63 -25.32 7.63
N VAL A 145 -9.56 -24.05 7.24
CA VAL A 145 -10.71 -23.23 6.86
C VAL A 145 -11.29 -23.77 5.55
N LYS A 146 -12.59 -24.09 5.57
CA LYS A 146 -13.34 -24.50 4.38
C LYS A 146 -14.54 -23.59 4.18
N PRO A 147 -14.69 -22.95 3.00
CA PRO A 147 -15.86 -22.13 2.69
C PRO A 147 -17.15 -22.94 2.84
N LEU A 148 -18.21 -22.32 3.40
CA LEU A 148 -19.54 -22.93 3.45
C LEU A 148 -20.24 -22.93 2.08
N GLN A 149 -19.89 -21.99 1.21
CA GLN A 149 -20.42 -21.85 -0.15
C GLN A 149 -19.37 -22.33 -1.16
N PRO A 150 -19.54 -23.49 -1.82
CA PRO A 150 -18.53 -24.05 -2.71
C PRO A 150 -18.17 -23.18 -3.92
N TRP A 151 -19.08 -22.30 -4.36
CA TRP A 151 -18.86 -21.36 -5.47
C TRP A 151 -18.19 -20.04 -5.05
N ARG A 152 -17.91 -19.86 -3.76
CA ARG A 152 -17.23 -18.69 -3.18
C ARG A 152 -15.95 -19.14 -2.50
N THR A 153 -14.97 -19.53 -3.32
CA THR A 153 -13.73 -20.17 -2.88
C THR A 153 -12.71 -19.20 -2.28
N GLU A 154 -12.63 -17.97 -2.80
CA GLU A 154 -11.76 -16.91 -2.26
C GLU A 154 -12.18 -16.53 -0.83
N PRO A 155 -11.33 -16.76 0.19
CA PRO A 155 -11.61 -16.41 1.58
C PRO A 155 -11.37 -14.93 1.90
N TYR A 156 -10.74 -14.18 0.98
CA TYR A 156 -10.13 -12.86 1.21
C TYR A 156 -8.94 -12.93 2.18
N PRO A 157 -8.05 -11.92 2.20
CA PRO A 157 -6.93 -11.89 3.14
C PRO A 157 -7.39 -11.98 4.60
N ALA A 158 -6.67 -12.76 5.41
CA ALA A 158 -6.89 -12.81 6.84
C ALA A 158 -6.41 -11.48 7.46
N GLN A 159 -7.31 -10.76 8.16
CA GLN A 159 -7.01 -9.42 8.65
C GLN A 159 -6.39 -9.50 10.05
N ILE A 160 -5.07 -9.33 10.16
CA ILE A 160 -4.39 -9.26 11.46
C ILE A 160 -4.86 -8.02 12.21
N LEU A 161 -5.32 -8.16 13.46
CA LEU A 161 -5.87 -7.01 14.18
C LEU A 161 -4.76 -6.01 14.56
N MET A 162 -4.84 -4.81 13.99
CA MET A 162 -3.83 -3.74 14.12
C MET A 162 -4.39 -2.49 14.85
N GLY A 163 -5.54 -2.59 15.51
CA GLY A 163 -6.39 -1.44 15.79
C GLY A 163 -6.18 -0.69 17.11
N TYR A 164 -5.08 0.05 17.32
CA TYR A 164 -5.15 1.19 18.24
C TYR A 164 -5.47 2.51 17.53
N ASN A 165 -6.53 3.15 18.01
CA ASN A 165 -7.05 4.50 17.74
C ASN A 165 -7.38 4.91 16.30
N ALA A 166 -6.66 4.46 15.28
CA ALA A 166 -6.93 4.88 13.92
C ALA A 166 -8.03 4.07 13.22
N VAL A 167 -8.56 3.02 13.84
CA VAL A 167 -9.69 2.26 13.27
C VAL A 167 -11.02 2.69 13.92
N SER A 168 -10.99 3.28 15.12
CA SER A 168 -12.22 3.61 15.84
C SER A 168 -12.03 4.67 16.94
N PRO A 169 -11.61 5.90 16.59
CA PRO A 169 -11.23 6.92 17.55
C PRO A 169 -12.35 7.30 18.54
N PHE A 170 -13.62 7.22 18.13
CA PHE A 170 -14.78 7.58 18.96
C PHE A 170 -15.45 6.38 19.64
N SER A 171 -14.90 5.18 19.50
CA SER A 171 -15.53 3.95 20.01
C SER A 171 -14.93 3.47 21.35
N ALA A 172 -15.55 2.43 21.91
CA ALA A 172 -15.02 1.68 23.04
C ALA A 172 -13.87 0.69 22.65
N ASN A 173 -13.53 0.55 21.37
CA ASN A 173 -12.69 -0.53 20.82
C ASN A 173 -11.21 -0.16 20.75
N SER A 174 -10.32 -1.07 21.14
CA SER A 174 -8.86 -0.90 21.10
C SER A 174 -8.15 -2.24 20.84
N ASP A 175 -8.16 -2.68 19.59
CA ASP A 175 -7.59 -3.98 19.22
C ASP A 175 -6.05 -3.93 19.19
N SER A 176 -5.41 -5.03 19.58
CA SER A 176 -3.94 -5.19 19.57
C SER A 176 -3.59 -6.65 19.33
N GLY A 177 -3.54 -7.03 18.07
CA GLY A 177 -3.55 -8.42 17.64
C GLY A 177 -2.20 -9.09 17.50
N TYR A 178 -1.10 -8.58 18.06
CA TYR A 178 0.18 -9.30 18.00
C TYR A 178 1.09 -9.07 19.20
N ALA A 179 1.91 -10.07 19.52
CA ALA A 179 2.90 -10.04 20.59
C ALA A 179 4.04 -11.04 20.32
N THR A 180 5.16 -10.88 21.01
CA THR A 180 6.28 -11.84 20.94
C THR A 180 6.74 -12.28 22.33
N GLY A 181 7.25 -13.50 22.43
CA GLY A 181 7.82 -14.11 23.63
C GLY A 181 8.11 -15.60 23.40
N ASP A 182 9.06 -16.16 24.14
CA ASP A 182 9.48 -17.56 23.98
C ASP A 182 8.48 -18.51 24.68
N LEU A 183 7.50 -19.01 23.93
CA LEU A 183 6.47 -19.96 24.40
C LEU A 183 6.89 -21.41 24.15
N THR A 184 7.73 -21.66 23.15
CA THR A 184 8.32 -22.97 22.85
C THR A 184 9.43 -23.37 23.82
N GLY A 185 10.04 -22.39 24.49
CA GLY A 185 11.14 -22.57 25.43
C GLY A 185 12.47 -22.85 24.74
N ASP A 186 12.60 -22.49 23.47
CA ASP A 186 13.74 -22.83 22.64
C ASP A 186 14.84 -21.76 22.63
N GLY A 187 14.59 -20.61 23.27
CA GLY A 187 15.47 -19.45 23.36
C GLY A 187 15.29 -18.40 22.26
N VAL A 188 14.45 -18.66 21.26
CA VAL A 188 14.04 -17.69 20.23
C VAL A 188 12.61 -17.23 20.53
N PRO A 189 12.36 -15.92 20.67
CA PRO A 189 10.99 -15.43 20.84
C PRO A 189 10.07 -15.87 19.70
N ASP A 190 8.91 -16.41 20.05
CA ASP A 190 7.85 -16.77 19.12
C ASP A 190 7.00 -15.54 18.78
N LEU A 191 6.23 -15.63 17.69
CA LEU A 191 5.24 -14.62 17.36
C LEU A 191 3.84 -15.16 17.61
N VAL A 192 3.01 -14.39 18.29
CA VAL A 192 1.57 -14.63 18.37
C VAL A 192 0.85 -13.52 17.67
N PHE A 193 -0.14 -13.87 16.85
CA PHE A 193 -1.03 -12.90 16.23
C PHE A 193 -2.49 -13.34 16.25
N THR A 194 -3.39 -12.38 16.07
CA THR A 194 -4.83 -12.58 15.91
C THR A 194 -5.24 -12.13 14.52
N ALA A 195 -5.99 -12.96 13.79
CA ALA A 195 -6.44 -12.66 12.44
C ALA A 195 -7.94 -12.89 12.27
N LEU A 196 -8.68 -11.86 11.87
CA LEU A 196 -10.10 -11.91 11.56
C LEU A 196 -10.31 -12.56 10.19
N VAL A 197 -11.19 -13.56 10.15
CA VAL A 197 -11.51 -14.34 8.95
C VAL A 197 -13.02 -14.37 8.75
N GLY A 198 -13.45 -14.21 7.50
CA GLY A 198 -14.85 -14.40 7.10
C GLY A 198 -15.80 -13.26 7.44
N ALA A 199 -15.30 -12.09 7.88
CA ALA A 199 -16.12 -10.92 8.25
C ALA A 199 -16.19 -9.82 7.17
N THR A 200 -15.08 -9.50 6.52
CA THR A 200 -14.87 -8.33 5.64
C THR A 200 -14.34 -8.78 4.27
N PRO A 201 -14.66 -8.10 3.14
CA PRO A 201 -15.60 -6.98 2.95
C PRO A 201 -17.08 -7.38 3.05
N TYR A 202 -17.37 -8.66 2.87
CA TYR A 202 -18.70 -9.24 3.09
C TYR A 202 -18.56 -10.58 3.82
N PRO A 203 -19.52 -10.97 4.68
CA PRO A 203 -19.42 -12.22 5.42
C PRO A 203 -19.18 -13.44 4.50
N ARG A 204 -17.99 -14.06 4.62
CA ARG A 204 -17.56 -15.29 3.93
C ARG A 204 -17.53 -16.41 4.95
N ALA A 205 -18.72 -16.94 5.23
CA ALA A 205 -18.92 -17.95 6.24
C ALA A 205 -18.10 -19.23 5.94
N PHE A 206 -17.40 -19.77 6.94
CA PHE A 206 -16.55 -20.94 6.81
C PHE A 206 -16.80 -22.01 7.88
N THR A 207 -16.09 -23.12 7.79
CA THR A 207 -15.96 -24.15 8.84
C THR A 207 -14.50 -24.34 9.22
N SER A 208 -14.23 -24.64 10.49
CA SER A 208 -12.91 -24.94 11.04
C SER A 208 -13.04 -26.00 12.14
N PRO A 209 -12.10 -26.92 12.31
CA PRO A 209 -12.14 -27.93 13.37
C PRO A 209 -12.26 -27.30 14.77
N GLY A 210 -13.04 -27.95 15.65
CA GLY A 210 -13.13 -27.57 17.06
C GLY A 210 -13.93 -26.30 17.36
N SER A 211 -14.64 -25.73 16.38
CA SER A 211 -15.51 -24.57 16.56
C SER A 211 -16.75 -24.67 15.68
N ASP A 212 -17.88 -24.20 16.20
CA ASP A 212 -19.11 -24.04 15.41
C ASP A 212 -19.15 -22.70 14.68
N LEU A 213 -18.23 -21.76 14.97
CA LEU A 213 -18.21 -20.43 14.37
C LEU A 213 -18.03 -20.48 12.85
N SER A 214 -18.61 -19.51 12.17
CA SER A 214 -18.52 -19.27 10.73
C SER A 214 -17.75 -18.02 10.35
N THR A 215 -17.47 -17.15 11.32
CA THR A 215 -16.55 -16.01 11.27
C THR A 215 -15.97 -15.80 12.66
N GLY A 216 -14.78 -15.22 12.74
CA GLY A 216 -14.13 -14.93 14.02
C GLY A 216 -12.66 -14.67 13.87
N THR A 217 -11.96 -14.65 15.00
CA THR A 217 -10.53 -14.33 15.03
C THR A 217 -9.73 -15.56 15.42
N PHE A 218 -8.81 -15.99 14.56
CA PHE A 218 -7.82 -17.01 14.91
C PHE A 218 -6.72 -16.39 15.73
N VAL A 219 -6.41 -16.97 16.90
CA VAL A 219 -5.15 -16.71 17.60
C VAL A 219 -4.16 -17.80 17.17
N THR A 220 -3.01 -17.39 16.65
CA THR A 220 -2.00 -18.31 16.09
C THR A 220 -0.63 -18.01 16.70
N VAL A 221 0.07 -19.06 17.12
CA VAL A 221 1.46 -19.01 17.59
C VAL A 221 2.36 -19.63 16.52
N LEU A 222 3.31 -18.84 16.02
CA LEU A 222 4.37 -19.28 15.13
C LEU A 222 5.67 -19.43 15.92
N ASP A 223 6.32 -20.58 15.76
CA ASP A 223 7.69 -20.78 16.25
C ASP A 223 8.62 -19.75 15.62
N GLY A 224 9.26 -18.91 16.43
CA GLY A 224 10.13 -17.85 15.95
C GLY A 224 11.34 -18.35 15.16
N ARG A 225 11.78 -19.59 15.42
CA ARG A 225 12.90 -20.22 14.71
C ARG A 225 12.51 -20.69 13.32
N THR A 226 11.34 -21.29 13.15
CA THR A 226 10.97 -22.02 11.92
C THR A 226 9.81 -21.41 11.13
N GLY A 227 9.01 -20.53 11.74
CA GLY A 227 7.76 -20.03 11.16
C GLY A 227 6.62 -21.06 11.16
N THR A 228 6.80 -22.20 11.81
CA THR A 228 5.80 -23.27 11.90
C THR A 228 4.67 -22.87 12.83
N THR A 229 3.42 -23.15 12.45
CA THR A 229 2.27 -23.00 13.35
C THR A 229 2.30 -24.09 14.41
N VAL A 230 2.67 -23.71 15.64
CA VAL A 230 2.79 -24.64 16.78
C VAL A 230 1.53 -24.71 17.63
N TRP A 231 0.65 -23.71 17.51
CA TRP A 231 -0.68 -23.69 18.13
C TRP A 231 -1.60 -22.69 17.44
N SER A 232 -2.88 -23.02 17.35
CA SER A 232 -3.91 -22.09 16.87
C SER A 232 -5.27 -22.42 17.46
N LYS A 233 -6.12 -21.41 17.64
CA LYS A 233 -7.53 -21.58 18.03
C LYS A 233 -8.39 -20.44 17.52
N LEU A 234 -9.62 -20.77 17.08
CA LEU A 234 -10.64 -19.80 16.70
C LEU A 234 -11.41 -19.27 17.92
N TYR A 235 -11.55 -17.96 18.00
CA TYR A 235 -12.30 -17.22 19.02
C TYR A 235 -13.42 -16.39 18.38
N ASN A 236 -14.39 -15.95 19.19
CA ASN A 236 -15.47 -15.11 18.70
C ASN A 236 -14.91 -13.81 18.11
N HIS A 237 -14.08 -13.13 18.91
CA HIS A 237 -13.31 -11.97 18.50
C HIS A 237 -12.19 -11.74 19.55
N ALA A 238 -11.03 -12.35 19.34
CA ALA A 238 -9.85 -12.14 20.18
C ALA A 238 -9.22 -10.79 19.84
N SER A 239 -9.73 -9.72 20.47
CA SER A 239 -9.33 -8.34 20.17
C SER A 239 -7.90 -8.01 20.60
N MET A 240 -7.37 -8.70 21.61
CA MET A 240 -6.00 -8.45 22.09
C MET A 240 -5.25 -9.71 22.46
N VAL A 241 -3.94 -9.73 22.18
CA VAL A 241 -3.00 -10.72 22.69
C VAL A 241 -1.76 -10.08 23.29
N LYS A 242 -1.21 -10.71 24.33
CA LYS A 242 0.06 -10.30 24.94
C LYS A 242 0.79 -11.50 25.53
N ILE A 243 2.12 -11.48 25.53
CA ILE A 243 2.92 -12.45 26.28
C ILE A 243 3.60 -11.72 27.42
N VAL A 244 3.41 -12.21 28.65
CA VAL A 244 4.04 -11.68 29.87
C VAL A 244 4.51 -12.86 30.72
N ASP A 245 5.80 -12.88 31.07
CA ASP A 245 6.43 -13.93 31.90
C ASP A 245 6.08 -15.37 31.46
N GLY A 246 6.12 -15.63 30.14
CA GLY A 246 5.82 -16.93 29.53
C GLY A 246 4.33 -17.32 29.51
N THR A 247 3.44 -16.43 29.94
CA THR A 247 1.98 -16.60 29.85
C THR A 247 1.46 -15.87 28.62
N LEU A 248 0.81 -16.59 27.70
CA LEU A 248 0.02 -16.00 26.62
C LEU A 248 -1.34 -15.55 27.16
N LEU A 249 -1.64 -14.27 27.01
CA LEU A 249 -2.89 -13.62 27.39
C LEU A 249 -3.74 -13.42 26.13
N ILE A 250 -4.99 -13.87 26.17
CA ILE A 250 -5.95 -13.76 25.06
C ILE A 250 -7.22 -13.10 25.59
N ALA A 251 -7.54 -11.94 25.02
CA ALA A 251 -8.68 -11.13 25.40
C ALA A 251 -9.81 -11.32 24.37
N ASP A 252 -10.82 -12.13 24.69
CA ASP A 252 -11.96 -12.42 23.81
C ASP A 252 -13.12 -11.48 24.13
N ALA A 253 -13.70 -10.88 23.09
CA ALA A 253 -14.82 -9.94 23.15
C ALA A 253 -15.99 -10.42 22.27
N PRO A 254 -16.80 -11.38 22.75
CA PRO A 254 -17.79 -12.05 21.91
C PRO A 254 -18.80 -11.13 21.21
N ARG A 255 -19.11 -9.96 21.80
CA ARG A 255 -20.07 -8.99 21.24
C ARG A 255 -19.51 -8.11 20.13
N MET A 256 -18.22 -8.22 19.84
CA MET A 256 -17.60 -7.64 18.65
C MET A 256 -17.72 -8.56 17.42
N SER A 257 -18.12 -9.82 17.62
CA SER A 257 -18.32 -10.75 16.53
C SER A 257 -19.64 -10.49 15.81
N GLY A 258 -19.61 -10.54 14.48
CA GLY A 258 -20.81 -10.56 13.63
C GLY A 258 -21.43 -11.96 13.47
N ASP A 259 -20.88 -13.00 14.10
CA ASP A 259 -21.39 -14.36 13.93
C ASP A 259 -22.71 -14.59 14.69
N ALA A 260 -23.74 -15.05 13.97
CA ALA A 260 -25.03 -15.38 14.55
C ALA A 260 -24.99 -16.54 15.57
N LYS A 261 -23.91 -17.33 15.59
CA LYS A 261 -23.72 -18.46 16.50
C LYS A 261 -23.14 -18.07 17.85
N VAL A 262 -22.70 -16.82 18.03
CA VAL A 262 -22.26 -16.35 19.36
C VAL A 262 -23.45 -16.35 20.34
N PRO A 263 -23.40 -17.12 21.44
CA PRO A 263 -24.51 -17.18 22.39
C PRO A 263 -24.84 -15.80 22.98
N ALA A 264 -26.12 -15.47 23.16
CA ALA A 264 -26.58 -14.20 23.75
C ALA A 264 -26.10 -13.95 25.20
N GLY A 265 -25.66 -15.00 25.90
CA GLY A 265 -25.08 -14.91 27.25
C GLY A 265 -23.55 -14.95 27.30
N ALA A 266 -22.85 -15.03 26.15
CA ALA A 266 -21.39 -15.00 26.12
C ALA A 266 -20.85 -13.69 26.69
N THR A 267 -19.86 -13.79 27.57
CA THR A 267 -19.25 -12.67 28.30
C THR A 267 -17.84 -12.37 27.83
N LEU A 268 -17.39 -11.14 28.06
CA LEU A 268 -16.01 -10.70 27.82
C LEU A 268 -15.04 -11.43 28.77
N THR A 269 -14.02 -12.10 28.21
CA THR A 269 -13.07 -12.91 28.99
C THR A 269 -11.61 -12.63 28.64
N LEU A 270 -10.75 -12.76 29.65
CA LEU A 270 -9.29 -12.76 29.49
C LEU A 270 -8.76 -14.10 29.96
N THR A 271 -8.12 -14.84 29.07
CA THR A 271 -7.54 -16.15 29.38
C THR A 271 -6.02 -16.06 29.37
N GLY A 272 -5.39 -16.49 30.46
CA GLY A 272 -3.94 -16.73 30.51
C GLY A 272 -3.64 -18.20 30.28
N MET A 273 -2.66 -18.50 29.42
CA MET A 273 -2.22 -19.85 29.10
C MET A 273 -0.71 -19.96 29.18
N ARG A 274 -0.23 -21.00 29.87
CA ARG A 274 1.16 -21.47 29.78
C ARG A 274 1.18 -22.81 29.07
N PHE A 275 2.18 -23.00 28.24
CA PHE A 275 2.28 -24.17 27.39
C PHE A 275 3.35 -25.15 27.89
N SER A 276 3.13 -26.41 27.56
CA SER A 276 4.18 -27.42 27.47
C SER A 276 4.45 -27.71 26.00
N THR A 277 5.71 -27.81 25.62
CA THR A 277 6.14 -28.17 24.27
C THR A 277 6.21 -29.68 24.13
N GLY A 278 5.46 -30.23 23.18
CA GLY A 278 5.50 -31.65 22.80
C GLY A 278 6.82 -32.01 22.11
N THR A 279 7.10 -33.31 21.96
CA THR A 279 8.28 -33.79 21.23
C THR A 279 8.24 -33.48 19.73
N ASP A 280 7.05 -33.18 19.21
CA ASP A 280 6.77 -32.73 17.84
C ASP A 280 6.85 -31.21 17.68
N GLY A 281 7.23 -30.49 18.74
CA GLY A 281 7.29 -29.02 18.77
C GLY A 281 5.95 -28.33 18.94
N ARG A 282 4.83 -29.05 19.00
CA ARG A 282 3.50 -28.45 19.18
C ARG A 282 3.28 -28.01 20.61
N LEU A 283 2.61 -26.87 20.79
CA LEU A 283 2.28 -26.38 22.13
C LEU A 283 0.94 -26.95 22.59
N THR A 284 0.89 -27.44 23.82
CA THR A 284 -0.34 -27.83 24.51
C THR A 284 -0.53 -26.98 25.75
N PRO A 285 -1.70 -26.35 25.97
CA PRO A 285 -1.98 -25.63 27.22
C PRO A 285 -1.80 -26.57 28.42
N ALA A 286 -0.81 -26.26 29.27
CA ALA A 286 -0.49 -27.04 30.47
C ALA A 286 -1.12 -26.42 31.72
N GLN A 287 -1.23 -25.09 31.75
CA GLN A 287 -1.93 -24.33 32.78
C GLN A 287 -2.76 -23.23 32.12
N SER A 288 -3.98 -23.03 32.60
CA SER A 288 -4.84 -21.95 32.14
C SER A 288 -5.66 -21.38 33.28
N TRP A 289 -5.90 -20.07 33.23
CA TRP A 289 -6.86 -19.37 34.07
C TRP A 289 -7.70 -18.43 33.21
N THR A 290 -8.90 -18.08 33.69
CA THR A 290 -9.78 -17.14 33.01
C THR A 290 -10.33 -16.13 33.99
N TYR A 291 -10.14 -14.85 33.68
CA TYR A 291 -10.92 -13.76 34.24
C TYR A 291 -12.16 -13.56 33.36
N ASP A 292 -13.34 -13.59 33.98
CA ASP A 292 -14.63 -13.34 33.33
C ASP A 292 -15.24 -12.07 33.91
N SER A 293 -15.44 -11.06 33.06
CA SER A 293 -15.96 -9.76 33.48
C SER A 293 -17.43 -9.80 33.88
N LYS A 294 -18.14 -10.88 33.53
CA LYS A 294 -19.60 -11.04 33.61
C LYS A 294 -20.38 -10.06 32.75
N GLU A 295 -19.72 -9.34 31.85
CA GLU A 295 -20.36 -8.41 30.91
C GLU A 295 -20.70 -9.12 29.61
N ALA A 296 -22.00 -9.22 29.32
CA ALA A 296 -22.54 -9.85 28.12
C ALA A 296 -23.09 -8.84 27.11
N ARG A 297 -23.05 -7.53 27.40
CA ARG A 297 -23.42 -6.44 26.47
C ARG A 297 -22.23 -6.07 25.58
N TYR A 298 -22.42 -5.06 24.72
CA TYR A 298 -21.39 -4.56 23.81
C TYR A 298 -20.19 -4.00 24.59
N ALA A 299 -19.20 -4.86 24.83
CA ALA A 299 -17.99 -4.54 25.57
C ALA A 299 -16.77 -5.10 24.85
N ASN A 300 -15.67 -4.36 24.88
CA ASN A 300 -14.39 -4.73 24.30
C ASN A 300 -13.23 -4.40 25.25
N TRP A 301 -12.08 -5.02 25.01
CA TRP A 301 -10.84 -4.75 25.74
C TRP A 301 -10.22 -3.41 25.31
N GLY A 302 -9.56 -2.75 26.26
CA GLY A 302 -8.93 -1.44 26.09
C GLY A 302 -7.42 -1.51 25.94
N ASP A 303 -6.71 -2.10 26.91
CA ASP A 303 -5.27 -2.31 26.83
C ASP A 303 -4.80 -3.44 27.75
N ILE A 304 -3.63 -4.01 27.46
CA ILE A 304 -2.89 -4.93 28.33
C ILE A 304 -1.47 -4.39 28.48
N GLN A 305 -1.15 -3.90 29.68
CA GLN A 305 0.16 -3.35 30.01
C GLN A 305 0.90 -4.27 30.98
N ASP A 306 2.08 -4.71 30.58
CA ASP A 306 3.01 -5.43 31.44
C ASP A 306 3.53 -4.49 32.55
N LEU A 307 3.45 -4.94 33.81
CA LEU A 307 3.94 -4.24 34.99
C LEU A 307 5.23 -4.86 35.56
N GLY A 308 5.67 -5.98 34.98
CA GLY A 308 6.74 -6.84 35.47
C GLY A 308 6.36 -7.63 36.72
N LYS A 309 7.23 -8.59 37.08
CA LYS A 309 7.10 -9.43 38.29
C LYS A 309 5.78 -10.21 38.34
N GLY A 310 5.35 -10.76 37.21
CA GLY A 310 4.15 -11.58 37.11
C GLY A 310 2.86 -10.80 37.22
N ARG A 311 2.84 -9.49 36.96
CA ARG A 311 1.64 -8.65 37.04
C ARG A 311 1.34 -7.95 35.73
N ILE A 312 0.05 -7.82 35.45
CA ILE A 312 -0.46 -7.07 34.30
C ILE A 312 -1.53 -6.08 34.75
N ALA A 313 -1.56 -4.91 34.14
CA ALA A 313 -2.73 -4.05 34.14
C ALA A 313 -3.53 -4.35 32.88
N VAL A 314 -4.84 -4.51 33.03
CA VAL A 314 -5.76 -4.69 31.91
C VAL A 314 -6.95 -3.77 32.07
N SER A 315 -7.49 -3.28 30.96
CA SER A 315 -8.74 -2.52 30.97
C SER A 315 -9.71 -3.01 29.93
N TRP A 316 -11.01 -2.77 30.18
CA TRP A 316 -12.07 -3.02 29.21
C TRP A 316 -13.18 -1.98 29.35
N ASN A 317 -13.94 -1.82 28.28
CA ASN A 317 -14.92 -0.77 28.09
C ASN A 317 -16.28 -1.40 27.74
N LEU A 318 -17.34 -0.95 28.41
CA LEU A 318 -18.72 -1.19 28.04
C LEU A 318 -19.19 0.00 27.22
N GLY A 319 -19.50 -0.24 25.94
CA GLY A 319 -20.00 0.80 25.05
C GLY A 319 -21.39 1.28 25.49
N LYS A 320 -21.63 2.56 25.27
CA LYS A 320 -22.91 3.21 25.54
C LYS A 320 -23.98 2.71 24.59
N ASP A 321 -25.19 2.55 25.11
CA ASP A 321 -26.38 2.16 24.36
C ASP A 321 -27.64 2.70 25.05
N ASP A 322 -28.82 2.50 24.47
CA ASP A 322 -30.10 2.91 25.05
C ASP A 322 -30.30 2.33 26.46
N GLY A 323 -30.29 3.21 27.47
CA GLY A 323 -30.40 2.83 28.89
C GLY A 323 -29.15 2.17 29.48
N VAL A 324 -28.01 2.23 28.78
CA VAL A 324 -26.71 1.72 29.22
C VAL A 324 -25.68 2.83 29.17
N ASP A 325 -25.22 3.29 30.34
CA ASP A 325 -24.13 4.26 30.44
C ASP A 325 -22.79 3.65 30.01
N SER A 326 -21.94 4.49 29.42
CA SER A 326 -20.55 4.15 29.13
C SER A 326 -19.79 3.85 30.43
N ARG A 327 -18.90 2.84 30.39
CA ARG A 327 -18.05 2.49 31.54
C ARG A 327 -16.72 1.94 31.08
N GLY A 328 -15.64 2.36 31.72
CA GLY A 328 -14.34 1.70 31.69
C GLY A 328 -14.04 1.02 33.02
N ARG A 329 -13.38 -0.14 32.96
CA ARG A 329 -12.81 -0.82 34.13
C ARG A 329 -11.32 -1.02 33.90
N THR A 330 -10.52 -0.65 34.88
CA THR A 330 -9.08 -0.93 34.94
C THR A 330 -8.79 -1.83 36.12
N LEU A 331 -8.00 -2.88 35.92
CA LEU A 331 -7.68 -3.85 36.94
C LEU A 331 -6.23 -4.31 36.84
N VAL A 332 -5.68 -4.80 37.95
CA VAL A 332 -4.39 -5.49 37.98
C VAL A 332 -4.60 -6.94 38.34
N LEU A 333 -4.04 -7.84 37.54
CA LEU A 333 -4.09 -9.29 37.74
C LEU A 333 -2.70 -9.86 38.02
N ASP A 334 -2.67 -10.94 38.80
CA ASP A 334 -1.53 -11.85 38.84
C ASP A 334 -1.57 -12.78 37.61
N THR A 335 -0.46 -12.86 36.89
CA THR A 335 -0.35 -13.67 35.66
C THR A 335 -0.26 -15.18 35.93
N ALA A 336 0.01 -15.59 37.17
CA ALA A 336 0.13 -17.01 37.52
C ALA A 336 -1.24 -17.70 37.59
N ASP A 337 -2.26 -17.02 38.09
CA ASP A 337 -3.59 -17.59 38.35
C ASP A 337 -4.77 -16.70 37.95
N GLY A 338 -4.52 -15.49 37.45
CA GLY A 338 -5.55 -14.53 37.07
C GLY A 338 -6.23 -13.83 38.25
N ALA A 339 -5.68 -13.92 39.46
CA ALA A 339 -6.28 -13.31 40.64
C ALA A 339 -6.24 -11.78 40.55
N THR A 340 -7.40 -11.15 40.80
CA THR A 340 -7.52 -9.70 40.86
C THR A 340 -6.81 -9.15 42.09
N VAL A 341 -5.79 -8.33 41.87
CA VAL A 341 -5.08 -7.58 42.93
C VAL A 341 -5.91 -6.36 43.34
N TRP A 342 -6.38 -5.59 42.36
CA TRP A 342 -7.34 -4.51 42.54
C TRP A 342 -8.10 -4.25 41.25
N GLN A 343 -9.24 -3.58 41.37
CA GLN A 343 -10.04 -3.08 40.25
C GLN A 343 -10.55 -1.68 40.55
N SER A 344 -10.76 -0.89 39.49
CA SER A 344 -11.25 0.49 39.55
C SER A 344 -12.19 0.74 38.37
N ASP A 345 -13.37 1.27 38.65
CA ASP A 345 -14.41 1.57 37.66
C ASP A 345 -14.50 3.07 37.42
N GLY A 346 -14.73 3.47 36.17
CA GLY A 346 -14.93 4.85 35.74
C GLY A 346 -15.96 4.95 34.61
N MET A 347 -16.48 6.16 34.36
CA MET A 347 -17.46 6.40 33.28
C MET A 347 -16.81 6.65 31.91
N LEU A 348 -15.47 6.70 31.86
CA LEU A 348 -14.70 6.93 30.64
C LEU A 348 -14.15 5.60 30.11
N TYR A 349 -14.07 5.46 28.79
CA TYR A 349 -13.40 4.35 28.12
C TYR A 349 -11.89 4.43 28.35
N SER A 350 -11.29 3.41 28.94
CA SER A 350 -9.83 3.30 29.03
C SER A 350 -9.26 2.88 27.67
N ARG A 351 -8.44 3.74 27.06
CA ARG A 351 -7.93 3.59 25.69
C ARG A 351 -6.50 3.06 25.64
N LYS A 352 -5.63 3.56 26.52
CA LYS A 352 -4.21 3.16 26.61
C LYS A 352 -3.76 3.18 28.05
N LEU A 353 -2.93 2.21 28.41
CA LEU A 353 -2.30 2.09 29.72
C LEU A 353 -0.78 2.14 29.56
N ARG A 354 -0.08 2.90 30.41
CA ARG A 354 1.38 2.97 30.44
C ARG A 354 1.91 2.99 31.87
N LEU A 355 3.01 2.29 32.11
CA LEU A 355 3.64 2.27 33.42
C LEU A 355 4.52 3.51 33.62
N ASP A 356 4.21 4.31 34.64
CA ASP A 356 5.17 5.24 35.25
C ASP A 356 5.84 4.51 36.43
N ALA A 357 6.96 3.88 36.12
CA ALA A 357 7.73 3.12 37.10
C ALA A 357 8.35 4.03 38.17
N GLY A 358 8.69 5.27 37.82
CA GLY A 358 9.31 6.25 38.72
C GLY A 358 8.40 6.65 39.88
N ARG A 359 7.13 6.96 39.57
CA ARG A 359 6.10 7.31 40.57
C ARG A 359 5.29 6.11 41.05
N LYS A 360 5.56 4.90 40.54
CA LYS A 360 4.86 3.65 40.88
C LYS A 360 3.35 3.76 40.64
N ARG A 361 2.98 4.27 39.47
CA ARG A 361 1.59 4.42 39.05
C ARG A 361 1.40 3.93 37.62
N LEU A 362 0.19 3.53 37.32
CA LEU A 362 -0.29 3.37 35.95
C LEU A 362 -0.80 4.73 35.47
N VAL A 363 -0.54 5.06 34.22
CA VAL A 363 -1.08 6.24 33.53
C VAL A 363 -2.00 5.74 32.44
N ALA A 364 -3.16 6.38 32.29
CA ALA A 364 -4.15 6.03 31.29
C ALA A 364 -4.56 7.25 30.48
N ILE A 365 -4.82 7.04 29.18
CA ILE A 365 -5.73 7.91 28.44
C ILE A 365 -7.12 7.29 28.57
N GLU A 366 -8.05 8.07 29.11
CA GLU A 366 -9.45 7.70 29.24
C GLU A 366 -10.32 8.68 28.49
N GLN A 367 -11.29 8.20 27.72
CA GLN A 367 -12.07 9.00 26.79
C GLN A 367 -13.57 8.90 27.10
N ALA A 368 -14.29 10.00 27.00
CA ALA A 368 -15.74 9.98 27.08
C ALA A 368 -16.36 9.35 25.82
N ASP A 369 -17.58 8.84 25.95
CA ASP A 369 -18.39 8.54 24.78
C ASP A 369 -18.68 9.83 24.01
N ALA A 370 -18.57 9.79 22.69
CA ALA A 370 -18.70 10.99 21.85
C ALA A 370 -20.09 11.66 21.96
N THR A 371 -21.11 10.91 22.38
CA THR A 371 -22.46 11.44 22.63
C THR A 371 -22.57 12.17 23.96
N ASP A 372 -21.68 11.89 24.92
CA ASP A 372 -21.61 12.61 26.19
C ASP A 372 -20.75 13.87 26.07
N ALA A 373 -19.56 13.72 25.49
CA ALA A 373 -18.61 14.78 25.21
C ALA A 373 -17.47 14.27 24.31
N VAL A 374 -16.99 15.10 23.38
CA VAL A 374 -15.66 14.93 22.78
C VAL A 374 -14.63 15.39 23.81
N ARG A 375 -14.18 14.47 24.66
CA ARG A 375 -13.30 14.75 25.80
C ARG A 375 -12.43 13.55 26.15
N TYR A 376 -11.21 13.81 26.61
CA TYR A 376 -10.39 12.81 27.28
C TYR A 376 -9.74 13.31 28.56
N GLU A 377 -9.29 12.39 29.38
CA GLU A 377 -8.51 12.60 30.60
C GLU A 377 -7.19 11.84 30.53
N VAL A 378 -6.12 12.47 31.03
CA VAL A 378 -4.93 11.74 31.46
C VAL A 378 -5.16 11.35 32.91
N ALA A 379 -5.42 10.08 33.16
CA ALA A 379 -5.67 9.54 34.48
C ALA A 379 -4.46 8.78 35.02
N SER A 380 -4.41 8.61 36.34
CA SER A 380 -3.44 7.72 36.96
C SER A 380 -4.07 6.82 38.01
N TYR A 381 -3.45 5.66 38.20
CA TYR A 381 -3.82 4.70 39.23
C TYR A 381 -2.60 4.34 40.06
N ASP A 382 -2.71 4.47 41.37
CA ASP A 382 -1.68 3.95 42.29
C ASP A 382 -1.55 2.42 42.09
N LEU A 383 -0.33 1.93 41.81
CA LEU A 383 -0.12 0.51 41.46
C LEU A 383 -0.50 -0.46 42.58
N LYS A 384 -0.55 0.00 43.83
CA LYS A 384 -0.85 -0.85 44.99
C LYS A 384 -2.34 -0.89 45.31
N THR A 385 -3.01 0.25 45.24
CA THR A 385 -4.38 0.44 45.74
C THR A 385 -5.42 0.54 44.64
N GLY A 386 -5.02 0.86 43.40
CA GLY A 386 -5.95 1.14 42.31
C GLY A 386 -6.67 2.48 42.44
N HIS A 387 -6.25 3.34 43.38
CA HIS A 387 -6.84 4.67 43.55
C HIS A 387 -6.63 5.50 42.29
N ARG A 388 -7.74 5.84 41.61
CA ARG A 388 -7.76 6.65 40.39
C ARG A 388 -7.69 8.14 40.73
N ALA A 389 -6.86 8.89 40.01
CA ALA A 389 -6.83 10.35 40.03
C ALA A 389 -6.72 10.89 38.61
N THR A 390 -7.56 11.88 38.29
CA THR A 390 -7.42 12.66 37.04
C THR A 390 -6.25 13.61 37.19
N LEU A 391 -5.29 13.55 36.27
CA LEU A 391 -4.13 14.43 36.24
C LEU A 391 -4.32 15.62 35.31
N ASP A 392 -5.03 15.40 34.20
CA ASP A 392 -5.39 16.43 33.23
C ASP A 392 -6.68 16.05 32.49
N ALA A 393 -7.39 17.04 31.97
CA ALA A 393 -8.61 16.86 31.18
C ALA A 393 -8.61 17.81 29.97
N ARG A 394 -9.06 17.29 28.83
CA ARG A 394 -9.04 17.99 27.55
C ARG A 394 -10.37 17.86 26.84
N GLU A 395 -10.93 18.99 26.43
CA GLU A 395 -12.23 19.09 25.76
C GLU A 395 -12.03 19.42 24.28
N ASN A 396 -12.98 18.98 23.44
CA ASN A 396 -13.01 19.22 21.99
C ASN A 396 -11.78 18.70 21.23
N VAL A 397 -11.09 17.71 21.80
CA VAL A 397 -9.96 17.02 21.18
C VAL A 397 -10.04 15.51 21.42
N LEU A 398 -9.54 14.76 20.47
CA LEU A 398 -9.48 13.30 20.45
C LEU A 398 -8.04 12.85 20.74
N PRO A 399 -7.78 12.01 21.75
CA PRO A 399 -6.44 11.48 21.96
C PRO A 399 -6.14 10.37 20.94
N THR A 400 -5.00 10.45 20.26
CA THR A 400 -4.59 9.49 19.23
C THR A 400 -3.43 8.59 19.67
N ALA A 401 -2.54 9.05 20.57
CA ALA A 401 -1.46 8.23 21.11
C ALA A 401 -1.01 8.64 22.53
N LEU A 402 -0.48 7.67 23.30
CA LEU A 402 0.16 7.89 24.60
C LEU A 402 1.50 7.14 24.67
N THR A 403 2.53 7.82 25.15
CA THR A 403 3.75 7.17 25.63
C THR A 403 4.28 7.84 26.91
N VAL A 404 5.05 7.07 27.67
CA VAL A 404 5.70 7.49 28.92
C VAL A 404 7.19 7.15 28.78
N GLY A 405 8.07 8.10 29.05
CA GLY A 405 9.50 7.87 28.89
C GLY A 405 10.35 9.02 29.41
N ASP A 406 11.67 8.83 29.37
CA ASP A 406 12.64 9.87 29.72
C ASP A 406 12.83 10.85 28.55
N LEU A 407 12.32 12.07 28.70
CA LEU A 407 12.51 13.18 27.76
C LEU A 407 13.43 14.27 28.32
N GLY A 408 14.41 13.88 29.14
CA GLY A 408 15.47 14.77 29.63
C GLY A 408 15.38 15.16 31.11
N ALA A 409 14.53 14.49 31.91
CA ALA A 409 14.59 14.55 33.36
C ALA A 409 14.95 13.18 33.97
N LYS A 410 13.98 12.28 34.12
CA LYS A 410 14.17 10.92 34.64
C LYS A 410 13.21 9.93 33.99
N ALA A 411 13.56 8.66 34.03
CA ALA A 411 12.72 7.59 33.50
C ALA A 411 11.29 7.60 34.07
N GLY A 412 10.32 7.80 33.17
CA GLY A 412 8.89 7.82 33.49
C GLY A 412 8.36 9.17 33.99
N ASP A 413 9.19 10.22 33.98
CA ASP A 413 8.78 11.55 34.43
C ASP A 413 7.90 12.30 33.43
N GLU A 414 8.09 12.10 32.13
CA GLU A 414 7.33 12.81 31.11
C GLU A 414 6.31 11.91 30.40
N TYR A 415 5.14 12.51 30.13
CA TYR A 415 4.10 11.88 29.31
C TYR A 415 3.97 12.64 28.01
N ALA A 416 3.97 11.91 26.90
CA ALA A 416 3.69 12.47 25.59
C ALA A 416 2.32 11.97 25.12
N VAL A 417 1.45 12.90 24.77
CA VAL A 417 0.11 12.63 24.23
C VAL A 417 0.02 13.26 22.85
N ALA A 418 -0.45 12.49 21.88
CA ALA A 418 -0.91 13.01 20.60
C ALA A 418 -2.43 13.16 20.66
N GLU A 419 -2.94 14.27 20.12
CA GLU A 419 -4.36 14.58 20.09
C GLU A 419 -4.73 15.30 18.79
N SER A 420 -5.96 15.14 18.31
CA SER A 420 -6.48 15.80 17.12
C SER A 420 -7.71 16.64 17.49
N SER A 421 -7.76 17.90 17.06
CA SER A 421 -8.94 18.76 17.20
C SER A 421 -9.81 18.70 15.96
N LEU A 422 -11.09 19.02 16.12
CA LEU A 422 -12.09 19.01 15.04
C LEU A 422 -12.51 20.44 14.67
N ASP A 423 -12.86 20.66 13.40
CA ASP A 423 -13.54 21.88 12.96
C ASP A 423 -15.07 21.80 13.12
N GLU A 424 -15.77 22.86 12.71
CA GLU A 424 -17.24 22.95 12.82
C GLU A 424 -18.00 21.95 11.94
N ASN A 425 -17.33 21.37 10.93
CA ASN A 425 -17.87 20.33 10.06
C ASN A 425 -17.42 18.93 10.49
N TYR A 426 -16.81 18.85 11.67
CA TYR A 426 -16.27 17.66 12.30
C TYR A 426 -15.02 17.09 11.64
N TYR A 427 -14.38 17.73 10.67
CA TYR A 427 -13.10 17.25 10.13
C TYR A 427 -11.95 17.51 11.10
N VAL A 428 -10.91 16.68 11.08
CA VAL A 428 -9.66 16.95 11.79
C VAL A 428 -9.09 18.27 11.30
N ASN A 429 -8.96 19.23 12.21
CA ASN A 429 -8.45 20.57 11.94
C ASN A 429 -6.93 20.66 12.18
N ALA A 430 -6.48 20.07 13.29
CA ALA A 430 -5.08 20.07 13.66
C ALA A 430 -4.73 18.86 14.53
N SER A 431 -3.52 18.34 14.39
CA SER A 431 -2.95 17.34 15.30
C SER A 431 -1.85 17.96 16.15
N THR A 432 -1.89 17.72 17.45
CA THR A 432 -0.97 18.26 18.43
C THR A 432 -0.29 17.14 19.19
N VAL A 433 1.04 17.17 19.25
CA VAL A 433 1.82 16.41 20.23
C VAL A 433 2.12 17.34 21.39
N ARG A 434 1.78 16.91 22.60
CA ARG A 434 2.07 17.63 23.84
C ARG A 434 2.89 16.74 24.77
N VAL A 435 3.90 17.33 25.38
CA VAL A 435 4.70 16.67 26.43
C VAL A 435 4.49 17.40 27.72
N VAL A 436 4.22 16.65 28.79
CA VAL A 436 3.86 17.16 30.11
C VAL A 436 4.72 16.50 31.19
N ASP A 437 4.95 17.19 32.31
CA ASP A 437 5.55 16.57 33.50
C ASP A 437 4.49 15.75 34.22
N GLY A 438 4.78 14.49 34.56
CA GLY A 438 3.86 13.64 35.31
C GLY A 438 3.43 14.26 36.65
N ALA A 439 4.27 15.05 37.31
CA ALA A 439 3.90 15.74 38.54
C ALA A 439 2.86 16.87 38.33
N ASP A 440 2.83 17.47 37.13
CA ASP A 440 1.88 18.53 36.76
C ASP A 440 1.43 18.41 35.28
N PRO A 441 0.57 17.43 34.94
CA PRO A 441 0.19 17.20 33.54
C PRO A 441 -0.70 18.28 32.91
N GLY A 442 -1.25 19.19 33.72
CA GLY A 442 -2.12 20.27 33.25
C GLY A 442 -1.38 21.38 32.49
N SER A 443 -0.06 21.50 32.68
CA SER A 443 0.78 22.47 31.95
C SER A 443 1.77 21.74 31.04
N PRO A 444 1.67 21.87 29.70
CA PRO A 444 2.63 21.25 28.82
C PRO A 444 4.03 21.86 28.99
N LEU A 445 5.04 21.00 29.07
CA LEU A 445 6.45 21.38 28.98
C LEU A 445 6.74 21.97 27.59
N TRP A 446 6.16 21.35 26.56
CA TRP A 446 6.13 21.86 25.19
C TRP A 446 5.02 21.16 24.39
N SER A 447 4.69 21.74 23.23
CA SER A 447 3.78 21.14 22.26
C SER A 447 4.21 21.47 20.83
N SER A 448 3.81 20.64 19.89
CA SER A 448 3.98 20.83 18.45
C SER A 448 2.67 20.52 17.76
N THR A 449 2.16 21.47 16.96
CA THR A 449 0.88 21.35 16.27
C THR A 449 1.08 21.39 14.77
N ILE A 450 0.49 20.44 14.05
CA ILE A 450 0.35 20.40 12.60
C ILE A 450 -1.08 20.83 12.29
N LYS A 451 -1.24 21.90 11.50
CA LYS A 451 -2.56 22.33 11.01
C LYS A 451 -2.78 21.84 9.60
N ARG A 452 -4.04 21.63 9.25
CA ARG A 452 -4.48 21.42 7.87
C ARG A 452 -4.01 22.57 6.97
N ASP A 453 -3.59 22.25 5.74
CA ASP A 453 -3.31 23.26 4.73
C ASP A 453 -4.58 24.05 4.36
N ALA A 454 -4.43 25.32 3.98
CA ALA A 454 -5.57 26.21 3.71
C ALA A 454 -6.48 25.72 2.56
N ASP A 455 -5.89 24.98 1.61
CA ASP A 455 -6.58 24.43 0.43
C ASP A 455 -7.10 23.00 0.67
N ASN A 456 -6.74 22.35 1.79
CA ASN A 456 -7.30 21.06 2.17
C ASN A 456 -8.67 21.30 2.86
N SER A 457 -9.74 20.81 2.23
CA SER A 457 -11.12 20.89 2.73
C SER A 457 -11.57 19.65 3.52
N HIS A 458 -10.66 18.73 3.85
CA HIS A 458 -10.91 17.45 4.51
C HIS A 458 -10.05 17.25 5.76
N ASP A 459 -9.77 16.04 6.22
CA ASP A 459 -9.01 15.82 7.46
C ASP A 459 -7.54 16.26 7.37
N ALA A 460 -7.02 16.86 8.45
CA ALA A 460 -5.59 17.14 8.63
C ALA A 460 -4.80 15.87 9.02
N PRO A 461 -3.46 15.89 8.91
CA PRO A 461 -2.61 14.80 9.37
C PRO A 461 -2.83 14.49 10.84
N SER A 462 -2.94 13.22 11.20
CA SER A 462 -2.99 12.76 12.59
C SER A 462 -1.74 11.97 12.96
N VAL A 463 -1.20 12.24 14.16
CA VAL A 463 -0.11 11.48 14.78
C VAL A 463 -0.69 10.25 15.45
N TRP A 464 -0.32 9.04 15.00
CA TRP A 464 -0.89 7.78 15.50
C TRP A 464 0.09 6.96 16.33
N GLY A 465 1.40 7.20 16.19
CA GLY A 465 2.43 6.47 16.92
C GLY A 465 3.32 7.41 17.72
N LEU A 466 3.53 7.11 19.01
CA LEU A 466 4.53 7.77 19.85
C LEU A 466 5.45 6.77 20.55
N GLY A 467 6.75 7.06 20.57
CA GLY A 467 7.74 6.30 21.32
C GLY A 467 8.87 7.20 21.83
N VAL A 468 9.51 6.80 22.93
CA VAL A 468 10.62 7.54 23.53
C VAL A 468 11.88 6.68 23.47
N ALA A 469 12.97 7.27 22.98
CA ALA A 469 14.27 6.63 22.88
C ALA A 469 15.38 7.69 22.95
N ASP A 470 16.44 7.43 23.71
CA ASP A 470 17.61 8.32 23.86
C ASP A 470 17.24 9.80 24.12
N GLY A 471 16.36 10.05 25.09
CA GLY A 471 15.92 11.40 25.44
C GLY A 471 15.21 12.14 24.29
N SER A 472 14.70 11.41 23.30
CA SER A 472 14.03 11.92 22.12
C SER A 472 12.64 11.32 22.00
N LEU A 473 11.67 12.13 21.54
CA LEU A 473 10.33 11.65 21.21
C LEU A 473 10.27 11.36 19.71
N VAL A 474 9.84 10.17 19.34
CA VAL A 474 9.63 9.74 17.95
C VAL A 474 8.14 9.66 17.68
N ALA A 475 7.67 10.38 16.66
CA ALA A 475 6.27 10.47 16.27
C ALA A 475 6.06 10.01 14.82
N SER A 476 5.13 9.09 14.63
CA SER A 476 4.65 8.62 13.32
C SER A 476 3.27 9.20 13.05
N ALA A 477 3.07 9.74 11.85
CA ALA A 477 1.83 10.39 11.47
C ALA A 477 1.46 10.12 10.00
N GLN A 478 0.16 10.12 9.71
CA GLN A 478 -0.34 10.24 8.34
C GLN A 478 0.16 11.55 7.71
N ASP A 479 0.18 11.62 6.38
CA ASP A 479 0.51 12.83 5.64
C ASP A 479 -0.60 13.08 4.60
N ASP A 480 -1.27 14.23 4.71
CA ASP A 480 -2.46 14.61 3.93
C ASP A 480 -2.10 15.36 2.63
N ARG A 481 -0.82 15.61 2.38
CA ARG A 481 -0.38 16.24 1.14
C ARG A 481 -0.83 15.40 -0.05
N GLU A 482 -1.42 16.05 -1.05
CA GLU A 482 -1.89 15.38 -2.28
C GLU A 482 -2.93 14.27 -2.02
N ILE A 483 -3.65 14.28 -0.89
CA ILE A 483 -4.58 13.20 -0.49
C ILE A 483 -5.74 13.00 -1.48
N ASN A 484 -6.13 14.06 -2.19
CA ASN A 484 -7.18 14.04 -3.21
C ASN A 484 -6.60 13.92 -4.64
N ASP A 485 -5.28 13.93 -4.76
CA ASP A 485 -4.57 13.90 -6.03
C ASP A 485 -3.95 12.51 -6.27
N PRO A 486 -3.63 12.15 -7.52
CA PRO A 486 -2.99 10.86 -7.82
C PRO A 486 -1.67 10.61 -7.09
N GLY A 487 -0.98 11.65 -6.62
CA GLY A 487 0.28 11.52 -5.88
C GLY A 487 0.15 10.79 -4.55
N ASN A 488 -0.98 10.92 -3.84
CA ASN A 488 -1.22 10.32 -2.53
C ASN A 488 -2.70 10.03 -2.29
N ARG A 489 -3.41 9.54 -3.31
CA ARG A 489 -4.86 9.27 -3.23
C ARG A 489 -5.23 8.51 -1.95
N GLY A 490 -6.13 9.08 -1.16
CA GLY A 490 -6.62 8.50 0.09
C GLY A 490 -5.60 8.43 1.23
N GLY A 491 -4.41 9.04 1.09
CA GLY A 491 -3.36 9.01 2.10
C GLY A 491 -2.59 7.69 2.11
N ASN A 492 -2.67 6.93 1.02
CA ASN A 492 -2.13 5.58 0.89
C ASN A 492 -0.66 5.52 0.51
N ARG A 493 0.04 6.66 0.39
CA ARG A 493 1.43 6.70 -0.08
C ARG A 493 2.36 7.51 0.80
N TYR A 494 1.89 8.62 1.39
CA TYR A 494 2.72 9.50 2.18
C TYR A 494 2.44 9.35 3.67
N ALA A 495 3.52 9.45 4.45
CA ALA A 495 3.47 9.56 5.90
C ALA A 495 4.59 10.49 6.39
N SER A 496 4.66 10.71 7.69
CA SER A 496 5.79 11.40 8.31
C SER A 496 6.30 10.71 9.56
N LEU A 497 7.62 10.76 9.72
CA LEU A 497 8.35 10.30 10.90
C LEU A 497 9.16 11.48 11.44
N THR A 498 8.80 11.96 12.62
CA THR A 498 9.39 13.15 13.23
C THR A 498 10.09 12.78 14.53
N VAL A 499 11.33 13.22 14.70
CA VAL A 499 12.07 13.03 15.97
C VAL A 499 12.30 14.38 16.62
N PHE A 500 11.74 14.54 17.81
CA PHE A 500 11.92 15.70 18.67
C PHE A 500 13.00 15.44 19.72
N SER A 501 13.77 16.47 20.06
CA SER A 501 14.52 16.48 21.32
C SER A 501 13.57 16.48 22.51
N GLY A 502 14.06 16.11 23.70
CA GLY A 502 13.28 16.21 24.94
C GLY A 502 12.73 17.61 25.25
N LYS A 503 13.27 18.67 24.62
CA LYS A 503 12.81 20.06 24.73
C LYS A 503 11.86 20.51 23.62
N GLY A 504 11.41 19.60 22.75
CA GLY A 504 10.43 19.88 21.70
C GLY A 504 10.98 20.41 20.38
N ALA A 505 12.29 20.65 20.25
CA ALA A 505 12.87 20.99 18.95
C ALA A 505 12.92 19.76 18.03
N VAL A 506 12.47 19.89 16.78
CA VAL A 506 12.62 18.84 15.75
C VAL A 506 14.11 18.65 15.47
N LYS A 507 14.62 17.44 15.76
CA LYS A 507 15.99 17.04 15.43
C LYS A 507 16.12 16.71 13.95
N TRP A 508 15.15 15.95 13.44
CA TRP A 508 15.03 15.60 12.02
C TRP A 508 13.61 15.10 11.74
N GLN A 509 13.25 15.09 10.45
CA GLN A 509 11.96 14.60 9.97
C GLN A 509 12.12 13.93 8.61
N GLN A 510 11.47 12.78 8.43
CA GLN A 510 11.25 12.15 7.14
C GLN A 510 9.77 12.34 6.75
N LYS A 511 9.51 12.73 5.50
CA LYS A 511 8.16 12.86 4.94
C LYS A 511 8.04 12.09 3.62
N GLY A 512 6.81 11.80 3.19
CA GLY A 512 6.50 11.13 1.93
C GLY A 512 6.59 9.61 2.03
N VAL A 513 7.05 8.97 0.96
CA VAL A 513 7.01 7.50 0.76
C VAL A 513 7.91 6.69 1.71
N ALA A 514 8.79 7.36 2.46
CA ALA A 514 9.81 6.69 3.28
C ALA A 514 9.50 6.70 4.79
N ALA A 515 8.24 6.93 5.16
CA ALA A 515 7.73 6.92 6.52
C ALA A 515 6.51 6.01 6.64
N ALA A 516 6.09 5.75 7.88
CA ALA A 516 4.88 5.00 8.19
C ALA A 516 3.91 5.87 8.98
N PRO A 517 2.59 5.71 8.78
CA PRO A 517 1.61 6.58 9.41
C PRO A 517 1.39 6.29 10.90
N MET A 518 1.60 5.04 11.34
CA MET A 518 1.27 4.60 12.70
C MET A 518 2.39 3.87 13.42
N TYR A 519 3.01 2.88 12.78
CA TYR A 519 3.93 1.99 13.46
C TYR A 519 5.38 2.43 13.36
N GLN A 520 6.04 2.43 14.51
CA GLN A 520 7.49 2.53 14.63
C GLN A 520 8.00 1.60 15.71
N ASP A 521 9.03 0.85 15.36
CA ASP A 521 9.80 0.01 16.29
C ASP A 521 11.06 0.77 16.70
N LEU A 522 11.23 0.96 18.01
CA LEU A 522 12.39 1.60 18.60
C LEU A 522 13.24 0.54 19.29
N TYR A 523 14.45 0.33 18.80
CA TYR A 523 15.36 -0.68 19.34
C TYR A 523 16.79 -0.17 19.42
N GLY A 524 17.56 -0.75 20.34
CA GLY A 524 18.98 -0.47 20.51
C GLY A 524 19.82 -1.72 20.22
N ASP A 525 20.95 -1.52 19.55
CA ASP A 525 21.99 -2.53 19.34
C ASP A 525 23.38 -1.91 19.61
N ASP A 526 24.45 -2.65 19.32
CA ASP A 526 25.84 -2.17 19.49
C ASP A 526 26.18 -0.94 18.63
N ARG A 527 25.38 -0.61 17.61
CA ARG A 527 25.54 0.54 16.70
C ARG A 527 24.74 1.76 17.16
N GLY A 528 23.93 1.62 18.21
CA GLY A 528 23.15 2.66 18.85
C GLY A 528 21.64 2.42 18.74
N THR A 529 20.88 3.51 18.79
CA THR A 529 19.43 3.45 18.81
C THR A 529 18.82 3.81 17.46
N HIS A 530 17.85 3.00 17.07
CA HIS A 530 17.28 2.95 15.73
C HIS A 530 15.77 3.06 15.80
N VAL A 531 15.22 3.59 14.71
CA VAL A 531 13.79 3.52 14.44
C VAL A 531 13.58 2.75 13.15
N ARG A 532 12.73 1.72 13.20
CA ARG A 532 12.33 0.91 12.05
C ARG A 532 10.84 1.09 11.78
N VAL A 533 10.50 1.23 10.51
CA VAL A 533 9.13 1.42 10.03
C VAL A 533 8.88 0.54 8.81
N VAL A 534 7.62 0.18 8.56
CA VAL A 534 7.19 -0.39 7.27
C VAL A 534 6.40 0.70 6.54
N ASP A 535 6.95 1.20 5.44
CA ASP A 535 6.28 2.23 4.65
C ASP A 535 5.05 1.67 3.91
N LEU A 536 4.23 2.58 3.37
CA LEU A 536 2.98 2.22 2.67
C LEU A 536 3.23 1.56 1.30
N THR A 537 4.46 1.54 0.83
CA THR A 537 4.92 0.86 -0.39
C THR A 537 5.66 -0.46 -0.05
N GLN A 538 5.39 -1.02 1.13
CA GLN A 538 5.90 -2.33 1.56
C GLN A 538 7.44 -2.42 1.65
N ASN A 539 8.11 -1.36 2.14
CA ASN A 539 9.54 -1.42 2.47
C ASN A 539 9.78 -1.23 3.96
N ILE A 540 10.66 -2.07 4.51
CA ILE A 540 11.16 -1.90 5.86
C ILE A 540 12.33 -0.94 5.83
N ARG A 541 12.20 0.20 6.51
CA ARG A 541 13.22 1.24 6.56
C ARG A 541 13.76 1.40 7.96
N THR A 542 15.08 1.52 8.09
CA THR A 542 15.74 1.78 9.36
C THR A 542 16.48 3.10 9.32
N TYR A 543 16.28 3.93 10.35
CA TYR A 543 16.96 5.21 10.53
C TYR A 543 17.62 5.28 11.91
N LYS A 544 18.74 5.98 11.98
CA LYS A 544 19.37 6.31 13.27
C LYS A 544 18.59 7.40 13.99
N VAL A 545 18.13 7.15 15.22
CA VAL A 545 17.33 8.11 16.01
C VAL A 545 18.10 9.42 16.26
N GLY A 546 19.42 9.34 16.38
CA GLY A 546 20.27 10.50 16.67
C GLY A 546 20.24 11.60 15.61
N ASN A 547 20.20 11.24 14.32
CA ASN A 547 20.41 12.18 13.21
C ASN A 547 19.58 11.91 11.94
N GLY A 548 18.72 10.90 11.93
CA GLY A 548 17.86 10.58 10.80
C GLY A 548 18.58 9.93 9.63
N LYS A 549 19.85 9.54 9.78
CA LYS A 549 20.58 8.84 8.72
C LYS A 549 19.88 7.52 8.41
N ALA A 550 19.47 7.32 7.16
CA ALA A 550 19.00 6.04 6.67
C ALA A 550 20.13 4.99 6.77
N GLU A 551 19.82 3.84 7.38
CA GLU A 551 20.77 2.74 7.58
C GLU A 551 20.49 1.54 6.67
N GLY A 552 19.24 1.34 6.26
CA GLY A 552 18.86 0.24 5.38
C GLY A 552 17.43 0.34 4.87
N VAL A 553 17.22 -0.28 3.71
CA VAL A 553 15.91 -0.50 3.08
C VAL A 553 15.84 -1.98 2.72
N THR A 554 14.87 -2.68 3.27
CA THR A 554 14.55 -4.06 2.91
C THR A 554 13.20 -4.05 2.18
N PRO A 555 13.19 -4.15 0.84
CA PRO A 555 11.94 -4.24 0.11
C PRO A 555 11.27 -5.58 0.39
N LEU A 556 9.98 -5.55 0.72
CA LEU A 556 9.15 -6.75 0.81
C LEU A 556 8.56 -7.03 -0.57
N GLN A 557 8.24 -8.29 -0.86
CA GLN A 557 7.60 -8.64 -2.11
C GLN A 557 6.12 -8.26 -2.03
N GLY A 558 5.81 -6.97 -2.22
CA GLY A 558 4.45 -6.44 -2.33
C GLY A 558 3.79 -6.81 -3.66
N ASP A 559 2.86 -5.99 -4.12
CA ASP A 559 2.19 -6.22 -5.40
C ASP A 559 3.17 -6.20 -6.57
N ILE A 560 3.06 -7.20 -7.45
CA ILE A 560 3.90 -7.35 -8.64
C ILE A 560 3.06 -7.06 -9.87
N ALA A 561 3.40 -6.00 -10.60
CA ALA A 561 2.66 -5.56 -11.78
C ALA A 561 3.44 -5.77 -13.09
N TYR A 562 4.77 -5.96 -13.00
CA TYR A 562 5.66 -6.06 -14.16
C TYR A 562 6.51 -7.32 -14.08
N ALA A 563 6.60 -8.03 -15.20
CA ALA A 563 7.48 -9.17 -15.36
C ALA A 563 8.07 -9.23 -16.77
N ARG A 564 9.31 -9.72 -16.87
CA ARG A 564 10.00 -10.05 -18.13
C ARG A 564 10.80 -11.33 -17.94
N SER A 565 11.02 -12.07 -19.02
CA SER A 565 11.78 -13.32 -18.98
C SER A 565 13.05 -13.29 -19.83
N THR A 566 14.11 -13.93 -19.31
CA THR A 566 15.37 -14.19 -20.02
C THR A 566 16.20 -15.21 -19.25
N ASP A 567 17.15 -15.88 -19.89
CA ASP A 567 18.03 -16.86 -19.23
C ASP A 567 19.09 -16.15 -18.36
N LEU A 568 18.75 -15.89 -17.09
CA LEU A 568 19.62 -15.19 -16.15
C LEU A 568 20.70 -16.15 -15.65
N ASN A 569 20.36 -17.40 -15.40
CA ASN A 569 21.20 -18.41 -14.75
C ASN A 569 22.06 -19.25 -15.75
N LYS A 570 21.88 -19.07 -17.07
CA LYS A 570 22.57 -19.75 -18.17
C LYS A 570 22.34 -21.26 -18.21
N ASP A 571 21.16 -21.71 -17.81
CA ASP A 571 20.75 -23.11 -17.92
C ASP A 571 20.05 -23.43 -19.25
N GLY A 572 19.85 -22.41 -20.10
CA GLY A 572 19.20 -22.53 -21.40
C GLY A 572 17.67 -22.44 -21.34
N LYS A 573 17.09 -22.15 -20.17
CA LYS A 573 15.65 -21.90 -19.97
C LYS A 573 15.43 -20.46 -19.53
N ALA A 574 14.22 -19.95 -19.74
CA ALA A 574 13.91 -18.58 -19.36
C ALA A 574 13.72 -18.49 -17.84
N ASP A 575 14.40 -17.54 -17.20
CA ASP A 575 14.13 -17.09 -15.84
C ASP A 575 13.25 -15.84 -15.87
N LEU A 576 12.75 -15.40 -14.70
CA LEU A 576 11.82 -14.30 -14.58
C LEU A 576 12.38 -13.18 -13.71
N VAL A 577 12.20 -11.93 -14.13
CA VAL A 577 12.46 -10.72 -13.35
C VAL A 577 11.14 -10.01 -13.10
N MET A 578 10.85 -9.68 -11.84
CA MET A 578 9.57 -9.11 -11.41
C MET A 578 9.75 -7.87 -10.53
N GLY A 579 8.79 -6.94 -10.62
CA GLY A 579 8.73 -5.74 -9.78
C GLY A 579 7.34 -5.11 -9.74
N GLY A 580 7.13 -4.18 -8.81
CA GLY A 580 5.90 -3.41 -8.68
C GLY A 580 5.95 -2.43 -7.52
N GLU A 581 5.08 -2.60 -6.53
CA GLU A 581 4.80 -1.64 -5.46
C GLU A 581 6.02 -1.26 -4.60
N SER A 582 6.88 -2.24 -4.27
CA SER A 582 8.03 -2.01 -3.40
C SER A 582 9.27 -1.52 -4.16
N ASN A 583 10.30 -1.13 -3.41
CA ASN A 583 11.61 -0.83 -3.97
C ASN A 583 12.38 -2.08 -4.45
N GLY A 584 11.73 -3.24 -4.51
CA GLY A 584 12.33 -4.52 -4.83
C GLY A 584 12.20 -4.89 -6.30
N VAL A 585 13.27 -5.46 -6.85
CA VAL A 585 13.22 -6.32 -8.05
C VAL A 585 13.64 -7.71 -7.64
N PHE A 586 12.85 -8.71 -8.04
CA PHE A 586 13.01 -10.10 -7.65
C PHE A 586 13.21 -10.97 -8.89
N ALA A 587 14.26 -11.79 -8.88
CA ALA A 587 14.51 -12.74 -9.96
C ALA A 587 14.26 -14.18 -9.50
N TYR A 588 13.56 -14.96 -10.31
CA TYR A 588 13.17 -16.34 -10.03
C TYR A 588 13.55 -17.26 -11.18
N SER A 589 13.88 -18.50 -10.87
CA SER A 589 14.04 -19.53 -11.90
C SER A 589 12.68 -19.86 -12.53
N GLY A 590 12.55 -19.67 -13.83
CA GLY A 590 11.31 -19.98 -14.56
C GLY A 590 10.90 -21.45 -14.45
N PRO A 591 11.83 -22.41 -14.63
CA PRO A 591 11.55 -23.83 -14.42
C PRO A 591 10.97 -24.15 -13.03
N SER A 592 11.46 -23.48 -11.98
CA SER A 592 10.95 -23.67 -10.61
C SER A 592 9.54 -23.11 -10.39
N LEU A 593 9.06 -22.24 -11.28
CA LEU A 593 7.70 -21.69 -11.23
C LEU A 593 6.68 -22.64 -11.87
N VAL A 594 7.11 -23.61 -12.68
CA VAL A 594 6.22 -24.45 -13.50
C VAL A 594 6.29 -25.94 -13.16
N ASP A 595 7.30 -26.38 -12.40
CA ASP A 595 7.48 -27.78 -12.00
C ASP A 595 6.59 -28.23 -10.82
N GLY A 596 5.93 -27.30 -10.13
CA GLY A 596 5.09 -27.55 -8.95
C GLY A 596 5.86 -27.59 -7.61
N GLY A 597 7.15 -27.28 -7.64
CA GLY A 597 8.03 -27.17 -6.47
C GLY A 597 7.96 -25.81 -5.79
N LYS A 598 8.90 -25.57 -4.87
CA LYS A 598 9.08 -24.26 -4.23
C LYS A 598 9.80 -23.33 -5.21
N PRO A 599 9.25 -22.14 -5.52
CA PRO A 599 9.93 -21.16 -6.36
C PRO A 599 11.34 -20.83 -5.84
N GLU A 600 12.33 -20.88 -6.74
CA GLU A 600 13.72 -20.57 -6.46
C GLU A 600 14.02 -19.11 -6.80
N LYS A 601 14.22 -18.29 -5.77
CA LYS A 601 14.69 -16.92 -5.94
C LYS A 601 16.19 -16.92 -6.25
N LEU A 602 16.56 -16.43 -7.43
CA LEU A 602 17.94 -16.32 -7.89
C LEU A 602 18.68 -15.17 -7.20
N TRP A 603 18.05 -14.00 -7.16
CA TRP A 603 18.56 -12.81 -6.47
C TRP A 603 17.43 -11.80 -6.24
N GLN A 604 17.72 -10.77 -5.44
CA GLN A 604 16.87 -9.59 -5.29
C GLN A 604 17.74 -8.32 -5.27
N ALA A 605 17.20 -7.21 -5.77
CA ALA A 605 17.85 -5.90 -5.77
C ALA A 605 16.96 -4.83 -5.14
N THR A 606 17.56 -3.80 -4.57
CA THR A 606 16.86 -2.65 -3.98
C THR A 606 17.08 -1.40 -4.82
N LEU A 607 15.99 -0.76 -5.21
CA LEU A 607 15.94 0.39 -6.11
C LEU A 607 15.55 1.69 -5.37
N PRO A 608 15.77 2.87 -5.96
CA PRO A 608 15.38 4.15 -5.40
C PRO A 608 13.89 4.50 -5.63
N GLY A 609 12.99 3.52 -5.53
CA GLY A 609 11.55 3.72 -5.68
C GLY A 609 10.80 2.48 -6.16
N ALA A 610 9.47 2.57 -6.19
CA ALA A 610 8.58 1.57 -6.78
C ALA A 610 8.88 1.36 -8.27
N VAL A 611 8.64 0.16 -8.77
CA VAL A 611 8.91 -0.26 -10.16
C VAL A 611 7.67 -0.04 -11.01
N HIS A 612 7.83 0.67 -12.12
CA HIS A 612 6.76 1.01 -13.07
C HIS A 612 7.00 0.44 -14.47
N ASP A 613 8.20 -0.08 -14.73
CA ASP A 613 8.52 -0.76 -15.99
C ASP A 613 9.82 -1.57 -15.85
N ILE A 614 9.93 -2.64 -16.63
CA ILE A 614 11.12 -3.48 -16.72
C ILE A 614 11.36 -3.80 -18.19
N GLU A 615 12.54 -3.44 -18.68
CA GLU A 615 13.01 -3.77 -20.02
C GLU A 615 14.28 -4.61 -19.95
N LEU A 616 14.47 -5.46 -20.97
CA LEU A 616 15.64 -6.34 -21.09
C LEU A 616 16.40 -5.99 -22.37
N GLY A 617 17.70 -5.80 -22.26
CA GLY A 617 18.50 -5.42 -23.41
C GLY A 617 20.00 -5.41 -23.14
N ASP A 618 20.79 -5.67 -24.19
CA ASP A 618 22.26 -5.62 -24.14
C ASP A 618 22.71 -4.16 -24.21
N VAL A 619 22.86 -3.52 -23.05
CA VAL A 619 23.13 -2.08 -22.94
C VAL A 619 24.62 -1.77 -22.73
N ASP A 620 25.44 -2.81 -22.54
CA ASP A 620 26.89 -2.69 -22.42
C ASP A 620 27.68 -3.31 -23.60
N GLY A 621 26.98 -3.99 -24.52
CA GLY A 621 27.53 -4.55 -25.75
C GLY A 621 28.25 -5.89 -25.56
N ASP A 622 28.05 -6.59 -24.43
CA ASP A 622 28.70 -7.88 -24.14
C ASP A 622 27.99 -9.10 -24.78
N GLY A 623 26.84 -8.88 -25.42
CA GLY A 623 26.00 -9.90 -26.04
C GLY A 623 25.02 -10.56 -25.08
N ARG A 624 24.81 -10.03 -23.87
CA ARG A 624 23.84 -10.52 -22.88
C ARG A 624 22.95 -9.38 -22.42
N PRO A 625 21.67 -9.67 -22.11
CA PRO A 625 20.77 -8.64 -21.65
C PRO A 625 21.03 -8.25 -20.19
N GLU A 626 21.13 -6.95 -19.95
CA GLU A 626 20.90 -6.30 -18.66
C GLU A 626 19.41 -6.13 -18.41
N ILE A 627 19.09 -5.73 -17.18
CA ILE A 627 17.74 -5.37 -16.75
C ILE A 627 17.72 -3.87 -16.53
N VAL A 628 16.88 -3.17 -17.27
CA VAL A 628 16.67 -1.73 -17.13
C VAL A 628 15.31 -1.49 -16.50
N VAL A 629 15.29 -0.76 -15.39
CA VAL A 629 14.10 -0.60 -14.56
C VAL A 629 13.74 0.88 -14.46
N ALA A 630 12.49 1.22 -14.79
CA ALA A 630 11.90 2.50 -14.46
C ALA A 630 11.42 2.45 -13.01
N ALA A 631 12.10 3.19 -12.11
CA ALA A 631 11.71 3.31 -10.71
C ALA A 631 11.37 4.76 -10.38
N ASP A 632 10.42 5.02 -9.47
CA ASP A 632 9.84 6.36 -9.18
C ASP A 632 10.72 7.58 -9.50
N THR A 633 11.96 7.58 -8.97
CA THR A 633 12.89 8.71 -9.01
C THR A 633 14.12 8.50 -9.89
N ALA A 634 14.28 7.33 -10.52
CA ALA A 634 15.44 7.00 -11.33
C ALA A 634 15.21 5.85 -12.32
N THR A 635 15.96 5.85 -13.40
CA THR A 635 16.15 4.64 -14.21
C THR A 635 17.38 3.89 -13.68
N VAL A 636 17.26 2.58 -13.46
CA VAL A 636 18.34 1.76 -12.91
C VAL A 636 18.70 0.64 -13.87
N VAL A 637 19.99 0.47 -14.14
CA VAL A 637 20.52 -0.66 -14.91
C VAL A 637 21.10 -1.67 -13.95
N LEU A 638 20.64 -2.92 -14.02
CA LEU A 638 21.09 -4.04 -13.21
C LEU A 638 21.75 -5.09 -14.10
N ASN A 639 22.80 -5.71 -13.57
CA ASN A 639 23.38 -6.89 -14.17
C ASN A 639 22.38 -8.07 -14.06
N GLY A 640 21.99 -8.66 -15.19
CA GLY A 640 20.96 -9.72 -15.21
C GLY A 640 21.27 -10.93 -14.32
N ARG A 641 22.54 -11.34 -14.24
CA ARG A 641 22.93 -12.52 -13.44
C ARG A 641 22.93 -12.27 -11.93
N THR A 642 23.28 -11.07 -11.49
CA THR A 642 23.58 -10.81 -10.07
C THR A 642 22.62 -9.83 -9.39
N GLY A 643 21.79 -9.12 -10.16
CA GLY A 643 20.97 -8.02 -9.67
C GLY A 643 21.78 -6.80 -9.20
N ARG A 644 23.10 -6.79 -9.41
CA ARG A 644 23.95 -5.68 -9.00
C ARG A 644 23.68 -4.45 -9.88
N THR A 645 23.46 -3.30 -9.25
CA THR A 645 23.38 -2.02 -9.94
C THR A 645 24.65 -1.68 -10.69
N LEU A 646 24.52 -1.50 -12.00
CA LEU A 646 25.56 -1.04 -12.92
C LEU A 646 25.52 0.48 -13.07
N ALA A 647 24.32 1.05 -13.23
CA ALA A 647 24.10 2.49 -13.34
C ALA A 647 22.80 2.92 -12.64
N THR A 648 22.76 4.16 -12.15
CA THR A 648 21.55 4.81 -11.63
C THR A 648 21.47 6.21 -12.21
N ILE A 649 20.45 6.42 -13.03
CA ILE A 649 20.18 7.67 -13.73
C ILE A 649 19.07 8.38 -12.97
N ALA A 650 19.46 9.30 -12.06
CA ALA A 650 18.50 10.07 -11.30
C ALA A 650 17.64 10.94 -12.23
N ALA A 651 16.32 10.87 -12.05
CA ALA A 651 15.39 11.69 -12.82
C ALA A 651 15.60 13.18 -12.50
N GLY A 652 15.86 13.51 -11.23
CA GLY A 652 15.87 14.87 -10.70
C GLY A 652 14.58 15.20 -9.94
N GLU A 653 14.60 16.30 -9.20
CA GLU A 653 13.49 16.68 -8.32
C GLU A 653 12.17 16.85 -9.08
N GLY A 654 11.09 16.30 -8.53
CA GLY A 654 9.72 16.44 -9.07
C GLY A 654 9.41 15.61 -10.33
N ARG A 655 10.35 14.79 -10.82
CA ARG A 655 10.11 13.94 -12.00
C ARG A 655 9.71 12.53 -11.60
N PHE A 656 8.73 11.98 -12.32
CA PHE A 656 8.25 10.61 -12.17
C PHE A 656 8.71 9.77 -13.35
N VAL A 657 9.57 8.78 -13.10
CA VAL A 657 10.04 7.81 -14.11
C VAL A 657 9.11 6.61 -14.10
N ARG A 658 8.34 6.46 -15.16
CA ARG A 658 7.26 5.46 -15.27
C ARG A 658 7.49 4.41 -16.35
N SER A 659 8.37 4.68 -17.31
CA SER A 659 8.66 3.83 -18.45
C SER A 659 10.07 4.07 -18.96
N VAL A 660 10.61 3.10 -19.68
CA VAL A 660 11.89 3.20 -20.39
C VAL A 660 11.78 2.41 -21.69
N GLN A 661 12.35 2.93 -22.78
CA GLN A 661 12.43 2.20 -24.05
C GLN A 661 13.89 1.94 -24.40
N LEU A 662 14.21 0.70 -24.80
CA LEU A 662 15.57 0.32 -25.22
C LEU A 662 15.70 0.26 -26.74
N THR A 663 16.76 0.86 -27.28
CA THR A 663 17.13 0.75 -28.70
C THR A 663 18.56 1.25 -28.93
N ASP A 664 19.26 0.71 -29.92
CA ASP A 664 20.54 1.29 -30.38
C ASP A 664 20.27 2.61 -31.11
N LEU A 665 20.51 3.75 -30.44
CA LEU A 665 20.19 5.07 -30.98
C LEU A 665 21.31 5.62 -31.86
N ASP A 666 22.57 5.29 -31.56
CA ASP A 666 23.73 5.91 -32.19
C ASP A 666 24.51 4.99 -33.15
N GLY A 667 24.15 3.71 -33.21
CA GLY A 667 24.67 2.69 -34.12
C GLY A 667 25.96 2.02 -33.64
N ASP A 668 26.23 2.01 -32.33
CA ASP A 668 27.43 1.39 -31.76
C ASP A 668 27.26 -0.11 -31.45
N GLY A 669 26.03 -0.62 -31.51
CA GLY A 669 25.68 -2.02 -31.30
C GLY A 669 25.24 -2.36 -29.87
N ALA A 670 25.36 -1.44 -28.91
CA ALA A 670 24.72 -1.53 -27.60
C ALA A 670 23.36 -0.82 -27.62
N GLN A 671 22.42 -1.25 -26.79
CA GLN A 671 21.14 -0.58 -26.66
C GLN A 671 21.24 0.61 -25.70
N ASP A 672 20.64 1.73 -26.10
CA ASP A 672 20.51 2.94 -25.31
C ASP A 672 19.12 3.04 -24.67
N LEU A 673 19.01 3.90 -23.66
CA LEU A 673 17.82 4.09 -22.83
C LEU A 673 17.12 5.40 -23.21
N LEU A 674 15.83 5.33 -23.50
CA LEU A 674 14.95 6.49 -23.67
C LEU A 674 14.01 6.64 -22.48
N VAL A 675 14.07 7.79 -21.81
CA VAL A 675 13.32 8.07 -20.58
C VAL A 675 12.40 9.27 -20.78
N PRO A 676 11.07 9.07 -20.91
CA PRO A 676 10.10 10.15 -21.08
C PRO A 676 9.63 10.70 -19.72
N THR A 677 9.88 11.99 -19.47
CA THR A 677 9.39 12.72 -18.27
C THR A 677 8.82 14.10 -18.65
N ASP A 678 9.42 15.19 -18.15
CA ASP A 678 9.20 16.58 -18.61
C ASP A 678 9.91 16.88 -19.94
N ALA A 679 10.87 16.04 -20.30
CA ALA A 679 11.58 16.00 -21.56
C ALA A 679 11.86 14.54 -21.91
N LEU A 680 12.14 14.27 -23.18
CA LEU A 680 12.61 12.97 -23.61
C LEU A 680 14.14 12.95 -23.57
N ARG A 681 14.72 12.06 -22.76
CA ARG A 681 16.17 11.97 -22.55
C ARG A 681 16.69 10.62 -23.01
N ALA A 682 17.84 10.63 -23.67
CA ALA A 682 18.55 9.45 -24.11
C ALA A 682 19.85 9.29 -23.31
N TYR A 683 20.16 8.05 -22.93
CA TYR A 683 21.36 7.69 -22.18
C TYR A 683 21.96 6.40 -22.71
N HIS A 684 23.27 6.26 -22.63
CA HIS A 684 23.92 4.95 -22.73
C HIS A 684 23.60 4.08 -21.51
N GLY A 685 23.86 2.77 -21.60
CA GLY A 685 23.67 1.81 -20.50
C GLY A 685 24.46 2.12 -19.22
N ASP A 686 25.57 2.85 -19.33
CA ASP A 686 26.36 3.32 -18.19
C ASP A 686 25.82 4.60 -17.52
N GLY A 687 24.76 5.18 -18.10
CA GLY A 687 24.09 6.39 -17.62
C GLY A 687 24.64 7.71 -18.15
N HIS A 688 25.62 7.68 -19.07
CA HIS A 688 26.04 8.90 -19.76
C HIS A 688 24.97 9.40 -20.73
N ALA A 689 24.67 10.70 -20.65
CA ALA A 689 23.64 11.31 -21.49
C ALA A 689 24.09 11.41 -22.96
N LEU A 690 23.23 10.96 -23.86
CA LEU A 690 23.38 11.08 -25.31
C LEU A 690 22.82 12.41 -25.81
N TRP A 691 21.53 12.65 -25.55
CA TRP A 691 20.84 13.87 -25.93
C TRP A 691 19.58 14.08 -25.08
N THR A 692 19.04 15.29 -25.15
CA THR A 692 17.75 15.64 -24.54
C THR A 692 16.93 16.41 -25.55
N TYR A 693 15.68 15.98 -25.75
CA TYR A 693 14.69 16.71 -26.51
C TYR A 693 13.68 17.35 -25.55
N SER A 694 13.59 18.68 -25.59
CA SER A 694 12.58 19.45 -24.88
C SER A 694 11.58 20.01 -25.88
N ALA A 695 10.29 20.02 -25.50
CA ALA A 695 9.28 20.71 -26.28
C ALA A 695 9.65 22.20 -26.47
N PRO A 696 9.16 22.86 -27.54
CA PRO A 696 9.39 24.28 -27.74
C PRO A 696 8.98 25.08 -26.51
N LYS A 697 9.73 26.13 -26.15
CA LYS A 697 9.46 26.95 -24.95
C LYS A 697 8.01 27.48 -24.89
N ALA A 698 7.38 27.70 -26.04
CA ALA A 698 5.99 28.15 -26.15
C ALA A 698 4.96 27.09 -25.69
N ALA A 699 5.35 25.83 -25.59
CA ALA A 699 4.50 24.74 -25.10
C ALA A 699 4.27 24.76 -23.58
N GLY A 700 5.08 25.53 -22.84
CA GLY A 700 4.99 25.60 -21.38
C GLY A 700 5.52 24.34 -20.70
N ASP A 701 4.93 23.99 -19.55
CA ASP A 701 5.24 22.74 -18.86
C ASP A 701 4.49 21.58 -19.51
N VAL A 702 5.22 20.55 -19.93
CA VAL A 702 4.67 19.39 -20.68
C VAL A 702 5.13 18.07 -20.07
N ARG A 703 4.38 17.00 -20.35
CA ARG A 703 4.73 15.63 -20.03
C ARG A 703 4.75 14.81 -21.31
N PHE A 704 5.79 14.02 -21.49
CA PHE A 704 5.95 13.10 -22.62
C PHE A 704 5.27 11.78 -22.30
N ALA A 705 4.45 11.28 -23.23
CA ALA A 705 3.94 9.92 -23.20
C ALA A 705 5.07 8.91 -23.48
N ASP A 706 4.76 7.62 -23.42
CA ASP A 706 5.73 6.58 -23.74
C ASP A 706 6.20 6.73 -25.18
N ALA A 707 7.51 6.60 -25.39
CA ALA A 707 8.13 6.76 -26.70
C ALA A 707 8.23 5.40 -27.39
N SER A 708 8.16 5.41 -28.72
CA SER A 708 8.39 4.23 -29.54
C SER A 708 9.49 4.49 -30.56
N VAL A 709 10.09 3.44 -31.10
CA VAL A 709 11.29 3.51 -31.92
C VAL A 709 11.11 2.71 -33.20
N GLY A 710 11.62 3.24 -34.31
CA GLY A 710 11.53 2.57 -35.60
C GLY A 710 12.25 3.34 -36.70
N ASP A 711 12.88 2.62 -37.62
CA ASP A 711 13.54 3.17 -38.81
C ASP A 711 14.51 4.34 -38.53
N GLY A 712 15.36 4.17 -37.49
CA GLY A 712 16.34 5.18 -37.08
C GLY A 712 15.71 6.47 -36.53
N ARG A 713 14.48 6.37 -36.03
CA ARG A 713 13.71 7.46 -35.42
C ARG A 713 13.19 7.07 -34.05
N VAL A 714 12.98 8.10 -33.25
CA VAL A 714 12.24 8.04 -31.98
C VAL A 714 10.94 8.81 -32.19
N TYR A 715 9.82 8.16 -31.96
CA TYR A 715 8.49 8.71 -32.03
C TYR A 715 7.98 8.98 -30.62
N ALA A 716 7.47 10.18 -30.37
CA ALA A 716 6.94 10.55 -29.08
C ALA A 716 5.77 11.51 -29.22
N SER A 717 4.90 11.55 -28.22
CA SER A 717 3.90 12.59 -28.04
C SER A 717 4.09 13.28 -26.70
N TYR A 718 3.66 14.54 -26.61
CA TYR A 718 3.59 15.25 -25.35
C TYR A 718 2.30 16.05 -25.25
N ALA A 719 1.90 16.33 -24.01
CA ALA A 719 0.81 17.22 -23.69
C ALA A 719 1.23 18.18 -22.56
N SER A 720 0.55 19.31 -22.41
CA SER A 720 0.68 20.16 -21.21
C SER A 720 0.50 19.34 -19.93
N LEU A 721 1.21 19.69 -18.85
CA LEU A 721 0.88 19.16 -17.52
C LEU A 721 -0.59 19.45 -17.22
N ASP A 722 -1.31 18.44 -16.72
CA ASP A 722 -2.76 18.52 -16.44
C ASP A 722 -3.62 18.89 -17.68
N ALA A 723 -3.16 18.51 -18.89
CA ALA A 723 -3.76 18.93 -20.15
C ALA A 723 -5.29 18.79 -20.22
N PHE A 724 -5.85 17.68 -19.71
CA PHE A 724 -7.29 17.45 -19.78
C PHE A 724 -8.11 18.51 -19.00
N GLY A 725 -7.56 19.03 -17.90
CA GLY A 725 -8.15 20.07 -17.06
C GLY A 725 -8.02 21.50 -17.63
N LEU A 726 -7.19 21.70 -18.67
CA LEU A 726 -6.96 23.01 -19.27
C LEU A 726 -7.97 23.35 -20.37
N ASP A 727 -8.36 24.61 -20.51
CA ASP A 727 -9.24 25.04 -21.61
C ASP A 727 -8.58 24.83 -22.98
N ALA A 728 -7.29 25.16 -23.10
CA ALA A 728 -6.51 25.10 -24.33
C ALA A 728 -5.13 24.46 -24.09
N PRO A 729 -5.06 23.12 -23.95
CA PRO A 729 -3.80 22.41 -23.75
C PRO A 729 -2.95 22.40 -25.02
N VAL A 730 -1.62 22.34 -24.85
CA VAL A 730 -0.69 22.06 -25.94
C VAL A 730 -0.53 20.57 -26.07
N THR A 731 -0.62 20.06 -27.30
CA THR A 731 -0.34 18.65 -27.64
C THR A 731 0.42 18.59 -28.95
N ASP A 732 1.32 17.60 -29.10
CA ASP A 732 2.16 17.48 -30.28
C ASP A 732 2.64 16.04 -30.47
N ALA A 733 2.69 15.58 -31.72
CA ALA A 733 3.41 14.38 -32.11
C ALA A 733 4.75 14.77 -32.74
N VAL A 734 5.79 14.03 -32.40
CA VAL A 734 7.15 14.31 -32.83
C VAL A 734 7.81 13.03 -33.33
N ALA A 735 8.56 13.14 -34.42
CA ALA A 735 9.61 12.19 -34.76
C ALA A 735 10.97 12.86 -34.67
N LEU A 736 11.87 12.23 -33.93
CA LEU A 736 13.25 12.63 -33.75
C LEU A 736 14.17 11.73 -34.55
N ASN A 737 15.30 12.25 -34.98
CA ASN A 737 16.40 11.42 -35.40
C ASN A 737 16.99 10.69 -34.18
N ALA A 738 17.01 9.35 -34.20
CA ALA A 738 17.44 8.53 -33.06
C ALA A 738 18.82 8.93 -32.52
N LYS A 739 19.80 9.11 -33.40
CA LYS A 739 21.18 9.45 -33.01
C LYS A 739 21.36 10.84 -32.39
N THR A 740 20.55 11.82 -32.77
CA THR A 740 20.81 13.23 -32.42
C THR A 740 19.73 13.89 -31.58
N GLY A 741 18.59 13.23 -31.37
CA GLY A 741 17.42 13.82 -30.71
C GLY A 741 16.80 15.01 -31.44
N ARG A 742 17.26 15.32 -32.67
CA ARG A 742 16.75 16.46 -33.44
C ARG A 742 15.43 16.11 -34.10
N ALA A 743 14.44 16.98 -33.94
CA ALA A 743 13.15 16.84 -34.61
C ALA A 743 13.32 16.78 -36.13
N ARG A 744 12.74 15.74 -36.72
CA ARG A 744 12.53 15.59 -38.17
C ARG A 744 11.24 16.29 -38.56
N TRP A 745 10.21 16.10 -37.76
CA TRP A 745 8.94 16.81 -37.83
C TRP A 745 8.31 16.88 -36.42
N SER A 746 7.45 17.87 -36.23
CA SER A 746 6.63 18.11 -35.04
C SER A 746 5.31 18.66 -35.55
N VAL A 747 4.20 18.00 -35.22
CA VAL A 747 2.87 18.32 -35.74
C VAL A 747 1.85 18.20 -34.61
N ALA A 748 1.15 19.30 -34.33
CA ALA A 748 -0.01 19.29 -33.45
C ALA A 748 -1.14 18.44 -34.09
N PRO A 749 -1.72 17.48 -33.34
CA PRO A 749 -2.83 16.66 -33.83
C PRO A 749 -4.10 17.48 -34.06
N LYS A 750 -4.95 17.02 -34.98
CA LYS A 750 -6.24 17.66 -35.26
C LYS A 750 -7.37 16.76 -34.75
N ALA A 751 -8.23 17.29 -33.90
CA ALA A 751 -9.42 16.57 -33.44
C ALA A 751 -10.37 16.26 -34.62
N PRO A 752 -11.12 15.13 -34.57
CA PRO A 752 -12.11 14.81 -35.58
C PRO A 752 -13.25 15.83 -35.57
N ASP A 753 -13.92 16.02 -36.71
CA ASP A 753 -14.90 17.12 -36.89
C ASP A 753 -16.13 17.02 -35.94
N ASN A 754 -16.41 15.84 -35.39
CA ASN A 754 -17.48 15.62 -34.43
C ASN A 754 -17.04 15.80 -32.96
N ALA A 755 -15.76 16.06 -32.69
CA ALA A 755 -15.30 16.37 -31.35
C ALA A 755 -15.73 17.78 -30.94
N VAL A 756 -16.06 17.95 -29.66
CA VAL A 756 -16.30 19.25 -29.04
C VAL A 756 -15.00 19.76 -28.45
N GLY A 757 -14.55 20.91 -28.93
CA GLY A 757 -13.22 21.45 -28.60
C GLY A 757 -12.12 20.87 -29.50
N GLY A 758 -10.87 20.98 -29.04
CA GLY A 758 -9.70 20.40 -29.70
C GLY A 758 -9.26 19.08 -29.06
N ILE A 759 -8.04 18.67 -29.37
CA ILE A 759 -7.36 17.59 -28.65
C ILE A 759 -7.18 18.03 -27.20
N ARG A 760 -7.54 17.16 -26.26
CA ARG A 760 -7.59 17.46 -24.82
C ARG A 760 -6.33 17.00 -24.09
N THR A 761 -5.70 15.92 -24.54
CA THR A 761 -4.49 15.38 -23.92
C THR A 761 -3.84 14.31 -24.80
N ALA A 762 -2.65 13.84 -24.43
CA ALA A 762 -2.01 12.65 -24.99
C ALA A 762 -2.27 11.45 -24.08
N ILE A 763 -2.29 10.24 -24.64
CA ILE A 763 -2.41 9.01 -23.85
C ILE A 763 -1.01 8.55 -23.42
N PRO A 764 -0.73 8.39 -22.11
CA PRO A 764 0.62 8.12 -21.65
C PRO A 764 1.08 6.69 -21.89
N ASN A 765 0.22 5.71 -21.59
CA ASN A 765 0.55 4.28 -21.62
C ASN A 765 0.50 3.77 -23.06
N GLU A 766 1.63 3.37 -23.63
CA GLU A 766 1.75 2.88 -25.01
C GLU A 766 1.03 3.76 -26.06
N GLY A 767 0.86 5.05 -25.78
CA GLY A 767 0.12 5.96 -26.65
C GLY A 767 0.83 6.28 -27.96
N VAL A 768 2.05 5.78 -28.14
CA VAL A 768 2.83 5.82 -29.38
C VAL A 768 3.37 4.43 -29.65
N PHE A 769 3.11 3.89 -30.84
CA PHE A 769 3.63 2.58 -31.22
C PHE A 769 4.05 2.57 -32.69
N ALA A 770 5.30 2.20 -32.96
CA ALA A 770 5.85 2.06 -34.31
C ALA A 770 6.23 0.60 -34.57
N SER A 771 5.84 0.08 -35.72
CA SER A 771 6.25 -1.24 -36.18
C SER A 771 6.18 -1.32 -37.70
N LYS A 772 7.06 -2.14 -38.28
CA LYS A 772 7.05 -2.43 -39.72
C LYS A 772 5.82 -3.24 -40.14
N GLU A 773 5.17 -3.89 -39.19
CA GLU A 773 3.95 -4.69 -39.39
C GLU A 773 2.68 -3.83 -39.38
N ILE A 774 2.77 -2.53 -39.07
CA ILE A 774 1.59 -1.65 -39.15
C ILE A 774 1.18 -1.52 -40.62
N PRO A 775 -0.11 -1.73 -40.99
CA PRO A 775 -0.58 -1.83 -42.38
C PRO A 775 -0.59 -0.54 -43.22
N TYR A 776 0.40 0.34 -43.06
CA TYR A 776 0.47 1.64 -43.73
C TYR A 776 1.94 2.06 -43.94
N ALA A 777 2.15 3.08 -44.78
CA ALA A 777 3.45 3.73 -44.98
C ALA A 777 4.64 2.80 -45.35
N ASP A 778 4.39 1.65 -45.99
CA ASP A 778 5.42 0.70 -46.41
C ASP A 778 6.40 0.28 -45.28
N GLY A 779 5.84 0.01 -44.10
CA GLY A 779 6.62 -0.40 -42.92
C GLY A 779 7.21 0.77 -42.11
N HIS A 780 6.83 2.00 -42.42
CA HIS A 780 7.23 3.21 -41.69
C HIS A 780 6.11 3.83 -40.85
N ALA A 781 5.02 3.10 -40.61
CA ALA A 781 3.87 3.65 -39.92
C ALA A 781 4.07 3.69 -38.40
N VAL A 782 3.42 4.67 -37.78
CA VAL A 782 3.38 4.86 -36.33
C VAL A 782 1.97 5.28 -35.94
N ILE A 783 1.43 4.70 -34.88
CA ILE A 783 0.16 5.10 -34.29
C ILE A 783 0.38 6.03 -33.10
N TYR A 784 -0.46 7.07 -32.99
CA TYR A 784 -0.50 8.03 -31.89
C TYR A 784 -1.90 8.12 -31.31
N LEU A 785 -2.01 8.19 -29.98
CA LEU A 785 -3.28 8.27 -29.25
C LEU A 785 -3.45 9.58 -28.49
N TRP A 786 -4.68 10.10 -28.59
CA TRP A 786 -5.08 11.38 -28.03
C TRP A 786 -6.40 11.27 -27.27
N GLY A 787 -6.61 12.12 -26.27
CA GLY A 787 -7.91 12.29 -25.63
C GLY A 787 -8.74 13.37 -26.32
N VAL A 788 -10.01 13.07 -26.60
CA VAL A 788 -10.99 14.03 -27.15
C VAL A 788 -12.30 13.94 -26.38
N VAL A 789 -13.16 14.97 -26.49
CA VAL A 789 -14.56 14.89 -26.08
C VAL A 789 -15.41 14.82 -27.34
N ALA A 790 -16.17 13.75 -27.53
CA ALA A 790 -17.00 13.55 -28.72
C ALA A 790 -18.32 12.83 -28.36
N PRO A 791 -19.37 12.93 -29.20
CA PRO A 791 -20.60 12.17 -29.01
C PRO A 791 -20.35 10.65 -29.04
N LEU A 792 -20.98 9.90 -28.14
CA LEU A 792 -21.08 8.44 -28.28
C LEU A 792 -22.12 8.11 -29.34
N LYS A 793 -21.84 7.10 -30.18
CA LYS A 793 -22.81 6.54 -31.14
C LYS A 793 -23.86 5.65 -30.44
N THR A 794 -24.37 6.08 -29.29
CA THR A 794 -25.48 5.45 -28.56
C THR A 794 -26.62 6.46 -28.40
N ALA A 795 -27.84 5.97 -28.15
CA ALA A 795 -29.12 6.62 -28.48
C ALA A 795 -29.40 8.06 -27.96
N ASN A 796 -28.49 8.71 -27.22
CA ASN A 796 -28.70 10.02 -26.59
C ASN A 796 -27.67 11.11 -26.95
N ASP A 797 -26.79 10.93 -27.95
CA ASP A 797 -25.78 11.92 -28.38
C ASP A 797 -25.01 12.59 -27.21
N SER A 798 -24.76 11.84 -26.12
CA SER A 798 -24.05 12.39 -24.97
C SER A 798 -22.58 12.60 -25.31
N LEU A 799 -22.02 13.74 -24.91
CA LEU A 799 -20.60 14.04 -25.03
C LEU A 799 -19.82 13.23 -24.00
N ASN A 800 -18.84 12.46 -24.45
CA ASN A 800 -18.01 11.64 -23.59
C ASN A 800 -16.52 11.78 -23.96
N PRO A 801 -15.62 11.74 -22.96
CA PRO A 801 -14.20 11.56 -23.18
C PRO A 801 -13.89 10.22 -23.85
N GLN A 802 -13.16 10.23 -24.96
CA GLN A 802 -12.82 9.06 -25.77
C GLN A 802 -11.36 9.14 -26.23
N ASN A 803 -10.72 8.00 -26.53
CA ASN A 803 -9.44 8.08 -27.24
C ASN A 803 -9.69 8.29 -28.74
N TYR A 804 -8.76 8.98 -29.39
CA TYR A 804 -8.69 9.23 -30.82
C TYR A 804 -7.31 8.82 -31.29
N PHE A 805 -7.24 7.90 -32.25
CA PHE A 805 -5.99 7.42 -32.81
C PHE A 805 -5.70 8.06 -34.17
N GLU A 806 -4.42 8.26 -34.48
CA GLU A 806 -3.92 8.62 -35.80
C GLU A 806 -2.78 7.67 -36.18
N ILE A 807 -2.92 6.94 -37.29
CA ILE A 807 -1.81 6.23 -37.93
C ILE A 807 -1.17 7.18 -38.93
N ARG A 808 0.12 7.45 -38.74
CA ARG A 808 0.89 8.42 -39.51
C ARG A 808 2.03 7.75 -40.27
N ASP A 809 2.42 8.33 -41.40
CA ASP A 809 3.71 8.02 -42.03
C ASP A 809 4.83 8.61 -41.15
N GLY A 810 5.64 7.75 -40.53
CA GLY A 810 6.71 8.17 -39.61
C GLY A 810 7.80 9.02 -40.27
N ARG A 811 7.87 9.06 -41.60
CA ARG A 811 8.85 9.88 -42.34
C ARG A 811 8.37 11.32 -42.51
N THR A 812 7.08 11.53 -42.73
CA THR A 812 6.50 12.84 -43.10
C THR A 812 5.59 13.44 -42.03
N GLY A 813 5.06 12.62 -41.12
CA GLY A 813 4.03 12.99 -40.16
C GLY A 813 2.62 13.06 -40.74
N GLU A 814 2.42 12.68 -42.01
CA GLU A 814 1.11 12.67 -42.66
C GLU A 814 0.17 11.65 -42.02
N VAL A 815 -1.08 12.04 -41.73
CA VAL A 815 -2.12 11.13 -41.22
C VAL A 815 -2.64 10.28 -42.38
N LEU A 816 -2.50 8.97 -42.26
CA LEU A 816 -2.93 7.98 -43.25
C LEU A 816 -4.27 7.34 -42.90
N HIS A 817 -4.54 7.20 -41.60
CA HIS A 817 -5.77 6.63 -41.08
C HIS A 817 -6.04 7.17 -39.68
N SER A 818 -7.31 7.34 -39.29
CA SER A 818 -7.66 7.83 -37.95
C SER A 818 -9.07 7.45 -37.56
N GLY A 819 -9.35 7.43 -36.25
CA GLY A 819 -10.67 7.09 -35.73
C GLY A 819 -10.76 7.20 -34.21
N LEU A 820 -11.96 7.02 -33.67
CA LEU A 820 -12.17 6.92 -32.22
C LEU A 820 -11.85 5.49 -31.75
N ALA A 821 -11.26 5.38 -30.56
CA ALA A 821 -10.90 4.11 -29.92
C ALA A 821 -11.22 4.12 -28.42
N GLY A 822 -12.33 3.48 -28.04
CA GLY A 822 -12.68 3.27 -26.63
C GLY A 822 -12.89 4.56 -25.81
N GLY A 823 -13.06 4.39 -24.50
CA GLY A 823 -13.17 5.50 -23.55
C GLY A 823 -11.80 6.08 -23.21
N LEU A 824 -11.78 7.29 -22.65
CA LEU A 824 -10.53 7.86 -22.15
C LEU A 824 -9.86 6.93 -21.11
N TRP A 825 -8.54 6.76 -21.18
CA TRP A 825 -7.72 5.91 -20.28
C TRP A 825 -7.95 4.40 -20.37
N THR A 826 -8.74 3.94 -21.36
CA THR A 826 -9.03 2.51 -21.55
C THR A 826 -8.05 1.78 -22.48
N HIS A 827 -7.08 2.49 -23.06
CA HIS A 827 -6.03 1.84 -23.85
C HIS A 827 -4.98 1.20 -22.92
N ASN A 828 -4.50 0.00 -23.28
CA ASN A 828 -3.50 -0.70 -22.47
C ASN A 828 -2.33 -1.24 -23.30
N SER A 829 -2.55 -1.75 -24.52
CA SER A 829 -1.44 -2.24 -25.34
C SER A 829 -1.66 -2.17 -26.85
N TYR A 830 -0.55 -2.03 -27.59
CA TYR A 830 -0.46 -2.25 -29.03
C TYR A 830 0.43 -3.44 -29.38
N PHE A 831 0.04 -4.19 -30.40
CA PHE A 831 0.87 -5.26 -30.97
C PHE A 831 0.57 -5.42 -32.46
N ALA A 832 1.54 -5.90 -33.23
CA ALA A 832 1.38 -6.05 -34.67
C ALA A 832 2.01 -7.35 -35.18
N LYS A 833 1.35 -7.97 -36.15
CA LYS A 833 1.74 -9.25 -36.74
C LYS A 833 1.17 -9.40 -38.14
N ASP A 834 1.94 -9.96 -39.06
CA ASP A 834 1.51 -10.30 -40.43
C ASP A 834 0.87 -9.13 -41.19
N GLY A 835 1.45 -7.94 -41.07
CA GLY A 835 0.94 -6.71 -41.69
C GLY A 835 -0.37 -6.19 -41.09
N VAL A 836 -0.69 -6.55 -39.84
CA VAL A 836 -1.91 -6.15 -39.13
C VAL A 836 -1.55 -5.53 -37.79
N LEU A 837 -2.20 -4.42 -37.44
CA LEU A 837 -2.08 -3.78 -36.13
C LEU A 837 -3.28 -4.18 -35.26
N TYR A 838 -3.03 -4.44 -33.98
CA TYR A 838 -4.03 -4.81 -32.99
C TYR A 838 -3.91 -3.92 -31.76
N SER A 839 -5.03 -3.70 -31.05
CA SER A 839 -5.02 -3.10 -29.72
C SER A 839 -5.73 -3.99 -28.70
N GLY A 840 -5.19 -4.03 -27.49
CA GLY A 840 -5.84 -4.55 -26.30
C GLY A 840 -6.32 -3.38 -25.43
N ASP A 841 -7.64 -3.17 -25.39
CA ASP A 841 -8.27 -2.08 -24.63
C ASP A 841 -9.14 -2.66 -23.51
N THR A 842 -9.68 -1.80 -22.64
CA THR A 842 -10.63 -2.23 -21.61
C THR A 842 -11.86 -2.86 -22.24
N ALA A 843 -12.06 -4.16 -21.96
CA ALA A 843 -13.17 -4.98 -22.45
C ALA A 843 -13.30 -5.08 -23.99
N SER A 844 -12.20 -4.89 -24.73
CA SER A 844 -12.21 -5.09 -26.18
C SER A 844 -10.84 -5.35 -26.79
N PHE A 845 -10.85 -6.07 -27.91
CA PHE A 845 -9.74 -6.12 -28.86
C PHE A 845 -10.10 -5.38 -30.14
N ARG A 846 -9.12 -4.73 -30.77
CA ARG A 846 -9.28 -4.11 -32.09
C ARG A 846 -8.26 -4.63 -33.07
N ARG A 847 -8.61 -4.55 -34.35
CA ARG A 847 -7.77 -4.90 -35.48
C ARG A 847 -7.87 -3.82 -36.53
N TYR A 848 -6.73 -3.40 -37.08
CA TYR A 848 -6.60 -2.39 -38.14
C TYR A 848 -5.90 -3.01 -39.34
N ARG A 849 -6.43 -2.76 -40.55
CA ARG A 849 -5.91 -3.32 -41.81
C ARG A 849 -5.78 -2.25 -42.89
N ALA A 850 -4.89 -2.48 -43.86
CA ALA A 850 -4.54 -1.50 -44.89
C ALA A 850 -5.73 -1.08 -45.78
N ASN A 851 -6.75 -1.96 -45.89
CA ASN A 851 -7.98 -1.70 -46.63
C ASN A 851 -9.03 -0.91 -45.83
N GLY A 852 -8.73 -0.52 -44.58
CA GLY A 852 -9.68 0.13 -43.67
C GLY A 852 -10.73 -0.80 -43.06
N ASP A 853 -10.54 -2.13 -43.15
CA ASP A 853 -11.37 -3.15 -42.48
C ASP A 853 -11.01 -3.21 -40.98
N ASP A 854 -11.29 -2.11 -40.29
CA ASP A 854 -11.12 -2.02 -38.85
C ASP A 854 -12.23 -2.77 -38.14
N LYS A 855 -11.85 -3.64 -37.21
CA LYS A 855 -12.79 -4.39 -36.37
C LYS A 855 -12.55 -4.12 -34.90
N THR A 856 -13.64 -4.18 -34.14
CA THR A 856 -13.63 -4.13 -32.69
C THR A 856 -14.49 -5.29 -32.21
N GLN A 857 -13.93 -6.10 -31.31
CA GLN A 857 -14.63 -7.18 -30.65
C GLN A 857 -14.68 -6.88 -29.16
N LEU A 858 -15.87 -6.94 -28.55
CA LEU A 858 -15.99 -6.83 -27.10
C LEU A 858 -15.82 -8.22 -26.46
N THR A 859 -15.31 -8.24 -25.24
CA THR A 859 -15.05 -9.47 -24.47
C THR A 859 -15.98 -9.54 -23.27
N THR A 860 -16.52 -10.71 -22.96
CA THR A 860 -17.44 -10.90 -21.82
C THR A 860 -16.79 -10.58 -20.47
N PRO A 861 -15.58 -11.05 -20.12
CA PRO A 861 -14.83 -10.45 -19.03
C PRO A 861 -14.19 -9.14 -19.51
N THR A 862 -13.91 -8.23 -18.57
CA THR A 862 -13.03 -7.09 -18.86
C THR A 862 -11.67 -7.62 -19.31
N SER A 863 -11.11 -7.01 -20.35
CA SER A 863 -9.73 -7.25 -20.80
C SER A 863 -8.85 -6.07 -20.42
N TYR A 864 -7.59 -6.31 -20.06
CA TYR A 864 -6.55 -5.32 -19.84
C TYR A 864 -5.30 -5.73 -20.60
N GLY A 865 -4.96 -4.93 -21.61
CA GLY A 865 -3.87 -5.26 -22.53
C GLY A 865 -4.25 -6.40 -23.46
N GLY A 866 -3.23 -6.97 -24.09
CA GLY A 866 -3.40 -7.95 -25.14
C GLY A 866 -2.08 -8.25 -25.84
N GLY A 867 -1.88 -9.52 -26.19
CA GLY A 867 -0.76 -9.95 -27.01
C GLY A 867 -0.96 -11.37 -27.53
N PHE A 868 -0.16 -11.74 -28.54
CA PHE A 868 -0.11 -13.11 -29.02
C PHE A 868 0.74 -13.99 -28.10
N MET A 869 0.35 -15.25 -27.99
CA MET A 869 1.10 -16.29 -27.31
C MET A 869 1.02 -17.62 -28.05
N THR A 870 1.95 -18.53 -27.73
CA THR A 870 2.00 -19.89 -28.27
C THR A 870 1.36 -20.85 -27.28
N GLY A 871 0.16 -21.32 -27.60
CA GLY A 871 -0.58 -22.31 -26.81
C GLY A 871 -0.23 -23.78 -27.14
N PRO A 872 -0.92 -24.73 -26.49
CA PRO A 872 -0.68 -26.16 -26.65
C PRO A 872 -0.69 -26.62 -28.12
N GLY A 873 0.30 -27.43 -28.48
CA GLY A 873 0.45 -27.92 -29.85
C GLY A 873 0.90 -26.86 -30.87
N GLY A 874 1.43 -25.71 -30.40
CA GLY A 874 1.84 -24.58 -31.25
C GLY A 874 0.67 -23.73 -31.75
N ARG A 875 -0.51 -23.85 -31.11
CA ARG A 875 -1.68 -23.05 -31.46
C ARG A 875 -1.45 -21.59 -31.10
N GLU A 876 -1.61 -20.69 -32.05
CA GLU A 876 -1.61 -19.27 -31.76
C GLU A 876 -2.85 -18.84 -30.97
N LEU A 877 -2.65 -18.09 -29.90
CA LEU A 877 -3.71 -17.58 -29.02
C LEU A 877 -3.47 -16.10 -28.73
N LEU A 878 -4.53 -15.43 -28.28
CA LEU A 878 -4.45 -14.12 -27.63
C LEU A 878 -4.57 -14.30 -26.13
N VAL A 879 -3.85 -13.48 -25.36
CA VAL A 879 -3.97 -13.41 -23.91
C VAL A 879 -4.19 -11.96 -23.49
N SER A 880 -5.03 -11.75 -22.48
CA SER A 880 -5.17 -10.47 -21.81
C SER A 880 -5.38 -10.65 -20.32
N GLY A 881 -4.98 -9.65 -19.54
CA GLY A 881 -5.36 -9.53 -18.16
C GLY A 881 -6.86 -9.24 -18.04
N SER A 882 -7.45 -9.42 -16.87
CA SER A 882 -8.88 -9.20 -16.63
C SER A 882 -9.11 -8.62 -15.24
N GLU A 883 -10.19 -7.88 -15.03
CA GLU A 883 -10.56 -7.52 -13.66
C GLU A 883 -10.87 -8.81 -12.90
N SER A 884 -10.10 -9.08 -11.85
CA SER A 884 -10.17 -10.34 -11.12
C SER A 884 -9.72 -11.56 -11.93
N GLY A 885 -8.73 -11.46 -12.82
CA GLY A 885 -8.20 -12.63 -13.51
C GLY A 885 -7.36 -12.37 -14.76
N LEU A 886 -7.43 -13.33 -15.69
CA LEU A 886 -6.91 -13.22 -17.05
C LEU A 886 -7.71 -14.13 -17.99
N GLY A 887 -7.75 -13.78 -19.28
CA GLY A 887 -8.45 -14.52 -20.33
C GLY A 887 -7.53 -14.88 -21.49
N ILE A 888 -7.75 -16.05 -22.07
CA ILE A 888 -7.11 -16.55 -23.29
C ILE A 888 -8.19 -16.71 -24.36
N TYR A 889 -7.93 -16.22 -25.57
CA TYR A 889 -8.88 -16.18 -26.67
C TYR A 889 -8.26 -16.78 -27.92
N ASP A 890 -9.09 -17.34 -28.79
CA ASP A 890 -8.68 -17.61 -30.16
C ASP A 890 -8.65 -16.30 -30.97
N PRO A 891 -7.65 -16.03 -31.82
CA PRO A 891 -7.65 -14.83 -32.66
C PRO A 891 -8.90 -14.68 -33.54
N SER A 892 -9.66 -15.75 -33.80
CA SER A 892 -10.91 -15.72 -34.55
C SER A 892 -12.02 -14.90 -33.89
N ILE A 893 -11.90 -14.52 -32.60
CA ILE A 893 -12.88 -13.62 -31.96
C ILE A 893 -13.06 -12.33 -32.75
N LEU A 894 -12.00 -11.85 -33.41
CA LEU A 894 -12.03 -10.63 -34.22
C LEU A 894 -12.83 -10.78 -35.52
N ASP A 895 -13.23 -12.00 -35.88
CA ASP A 895 -14.07 -12.29 -37.03
C ASP A 895 -15.48 -12.76 -36.65
N SER A 896 -15.79 -12.80 -35.35
CA SER A 896 -17.10 -13.15 -34.86
C SER A 896 -18.19 -12.19 -35.31
N GLN A 897 -19.43 -12.69 -35.30
CA GLN A 897 -20.64 -11.91 -35.48
C GLN A 897 -21.31 -11.58 -34.14
N ASP A 898 -20.85 -12.17 -33.04
CA ASP A 898 -21.39 -11.92 -31.71
C ASP A 898 -20.82 -10.63 -31.13
N SER A 899 -21.67 -9.88 -30.45
CA SER A 899 -21.29 -8.60 -29.85
C SER A 899 -20.29 -8.74 -28.71
N TRP A 900 -20.26 -9.91 -28.05
CA TRP A 900 -19.43 -10.20 -26.88
C TRP A 900 -18.90 -11.62 -27.00
N GLU A 901 -17.59 -11.78 -26.86
CA GLU A 901 -16.90 -13.08 -26.99
C GLU A 901 -16.37 -13.57 -25.65
N ASP A 902 -16.54 -14.87 -25.40
CA ASP A 902 -16.00 -15.57 -24.23
C ASP A 902 -14.56 -16.05 -24.51
N PRO A 903 -13.70 -16.10 -23.49
CA PRO A 903 -12.38 -16.69 -23.63
C PRO A 903 -12.45 -18.22 -23.80
N VAL A 904 -11.52 -18.80 -24.54
CA VAL A 904 -11.35 -20.26 -24.66
C VAL A 904 -10.77 -20.88 -23.38
N ALA A 905 -10.15 -20.05 -22.52
CA ALA A 905 -9.75 -20.38 -21.15
C ALA A 905 -9.61 -19.11 -20.30
N GLY A 906 -9.85 -19.20 -19.00
CA GLY A 906 -9.63 -18.09 -18.10
C GLY A 906 -9.54 -18.53 -16.64
N ILE A 907 -9.05 -17.63 -15.80
CA ILE A 907 -8.97 -17.82 -14.35
C ILE A 907 -9.64 -16.66 -13.64
N THR A 908 -10.23 -16.94 -12.48
CA THR A 908 -10.77 -15.92 -11.58
C THR A 908 -9.89 -15.83 -10.35
N LEU A 909 -9.15 -14.74 -10.23
CA LEU A 909 -8.32 -14.38 -9.08
C LEU A 909 -8.55 -12.90 -8.78
N MET A 910 -9.22 -12.59 -7.66
CA MET A 910 -9.72 -11.23 -7.42
C MET A 910 -8.64 -10.14 -7.45
N GLY A 911 -7.44 -10.43 -6.93
CA GLY A 911 -6.30 -9.50 -6.92
C GLY A 911 -5.46 -9.46 -8.20
N ALA A 912 -5.87 -10.17 -9.25
CA ALA A 912 -5.18 -10.19 -10.54
C ALA A 912 -5.78 -9.18 -11.51
N ARG A 913 -4.92 -8.54 -12.31
CA ARG A 913 -5.34 -7.67 -13.42
C ARG A 913 -4.38 -7.64 -14.59
N ASN A 914 -3.08 -7.69 -14.34
CA ASN A 914 -2.08 -7.75 -15.39
C ASN A 914 -1.64 -9.21 -15.63
N TYR A 915 -0.80 -9.44 -16.64
CA TYR A 915 -0.33 -10.78 -16.96
C TYR A 915 1.09 -10.77 -17.51
N PHE A 916 1.68 -11.96 -17.53
CA PHE A 916 2.87 -12.28 -18.32
C PHE A 916 2.61 -13.56 -19.09
N ALA A 917 3.18 -13.68 -20.29
CA ALA A 917 3.17 -14.91 -21.08
C ALA A 917 4.56 -15.18 -21.67
N GLY A 918 5.03 -16.42 -21.58
CA GLY A 918 6.29 -16.86 -22.16
C GLY A 918 6.66 -18.29 -21.78
N ASP A 919 7.47 -18.94 -22.62
CA ASP A 919 7.98 -20.30 -22.44
C ASP A 919 9.05 -20.38 -21.32
N LEU A 920 8.65 -20.83 -20.13
CA LEU A 920 9.53 -20.87 -18.95
C LEU A 920 10.27 -22.20 -18.79
N ASP A 921 9.77 -23.30 -19.37
CA ASP A 921 10.44 -24.61 -19.31
C ASP A 921 11.11 -25.07 -20.60
N GLY A 922 10.96 -24.32 -21.69
CA GLY A 922 11.59 -24.55 -22.99
C GLY A 922 10.87 -25.61 -23.83
N ASP A 923 9.59 -25.88 -23.57
CA ASP A 923 8.82 -26.89 -24.31
C ASP A 923 8.13 -26.38 -25.58
N GLY A 924 8.25 -25.07 -25.85
CA GLY A 924 7.65 -24.39 -27.00
C GLY A 924 6.18 -24.00 -26.81
N VAL A 925 5.63 -24.16 -25.61
CA VAL A 925 4.35 -23.62 -25.19
C VAL A 925 4.60 -22.53 -24.15
N ASP A 926 3.94 -21.39 -24.31
CA ASP A 926 4.04 -20.32 -23.34
C ASP A 926 3.24 -20.67 -22.06
N GLU A 927 3.85 -20.47 -20.91
CA GLU A 927 3.13 -20.35 -19.65
C GLU A 927 2.50 -18.97 -19.50
N VAL A 928 1.44 -18.91 -18.71
CA VAL A 928 0.79 -17.63 -18.35
C VAL A 928 0.88 -17.41 -16.87
N MET A 929 1.17 -16.17 -16.47
CA MET A 929 1.19 -15.74 -15.08
C MET A 929 0.15 -14.65 -14.87
N SER A 930 -0.62 -14.77 -13.80
CA SER A 930 -1.43 -13.65 -13.30
C SER A 930 -0.53 -12.67 -12.56
N LEU A 931 -0.63 -11.38 -12.85
CA LEU A 931 0.06 -10.31 -12.14
C LEU A 931 -0.97 -9.36 -11.49
N ASN A 932 -0.53 -8.60 -10.49
CA ASN A 932 -1.32 -7.54 -9.87
C ASN A 932 -1.33 -6.29 -10.76
N SER A 933 -2.03 -5.24 -10.31
CA SER A 933 -2.09 -3.94 -10.99
C SER A 933 -1.11 -2.95 -10.37
N ASP A 934 -0.50 -2.07 -11.18
CA ASP A 934 0.18 -0.88 -10.67
C ASP A 934 -0.81 0.28 -10.54
N ASP A 935 -1.69 0.20 -9.54
CA ASP A 935 -2.78 1.18 -9.37
C ASP A 935 -2.24 2.58 -9.09
N SER A 936 -1.21 2.70 -8.24
CA SER A 936 -0.66 4.00 -7.86
C SER A 936 0.18 4.62 -8.98
N GLY A 937 0.97 3.83 -9.72
CA GLY A 937 1.78 4.33 -10.82
C GLY A 937 0.93 4.65 -12.04
N ARG A 938 -0.11 3.86 -12.33
CA ARG A 938 -1.09 4.18 -13.39
C ARG A 938 -1.87 5.45 -13.08
N ASP A 939 -2.36 5.61 -11.84
CA ASP A 939 -3.10 6.82 -11.45
C ASP A 939 -2.22 8.06 -11.56
N ARG A 940 -0.97 8.01 -11.05
CA ARG A 940 0.01 9.12 -11.16
C ARG A 940 0.34 9.43 -12.61
N THR A 941 0.55 8.40 -13.41
CA THR A 941 0.85 8.55 -14.84
C THR A 941 -0.28 9.29 -15.55
N VAL A 942 -1.53 8.89 -15.33
CA VAL A 942 -2.70 9.57 -15.91
C VAL A 942 -2.87 10.99 -15.34
N GLY A 943 -2.62 11.17 -14.04
CA GLY A 943 -2.69 12.46 -13.35
C GLY A 943 -1.80 13.53 -13.98
N LEU A 944 -0.63 13.15 -14.50
CA LEU A 944 0.27 14.06 -15.22
C LEU A 944 -0.36 14.66 -16.50
N PHE A 945 -1.36 14.00 -17.08
CA PHE A 945 -2.05 14.36 -18.32
C PHE A 945 -3.46 14.91 -18.08
N GLY A 946 -3.86 15.02 -16.81
CA GLY A 946 -5.16 15.48 -16.32
C GLY A 946 -6.18 14.36 -16.21
N GLY A 947 -6.59 14.01 -14.98
CA GLY A 947 -7.54 12.95 -14.68
C GLY A 947 -7.08 12.02 -13.56
N GLY A 948 -7.64 10.81 -13.51
CA GLY A 948 -7.23 9.75 -12.59
C GLY A 948 -7.70 8.38 -13.11
N TYR A 949 -6.93 7.35 -12.80
CA TYR A 949 -7.23 5.96 -13.09
C TYR A 949 -6.84 5.12 -11.88
N TYR A 950 -7.79 4.88 -10.98
CA TYR A 950 -7.57 4.16 -9.74
C TYR A 950 -8.69 3.15 -9.54
N VAL A 951 -8.34 1.87 -9.58
CA VAL A 951 -9.28 0.74 -9.45
C VAL A 951 -8.63 -0.27 -8.53
N THR A 952 -9.17 -0.49 -7.34
CA THR A 952 -8.60 -1.40 -6.33
C THR A 952 -9.56 -2.54 -6.04
N ASP A 953 -9.05 -3.59 -5.40
CA ASP A 953 -9.84 -4.73 -4.96
C ASP A 953 -9.43 -5.25 -3.57
N ASN A 954 -10.28 -6.13 -3.03
CA ASN A 954 -10.13 -6.71 -1.70
C ASN A 954 -9.56 -8.14 -1.72
N GLY A 955 -9.18 -8.65 -2.89
CA GLY A 955 -8.71 -10.02 -3.09
C GLY A 955 -7.35 -10.30 -2.45
N ILE A 956 -6.99 -11.59 -2.38
CA ILE A 956 -5.60 -11.98 -2.17
C ILE A 956 -4.81 -11.61 -3.43
N HIS A 957 -3.80 -10.78 -3.26
CA HIS A 957 -2.91 -10.38 -4.33
C HIS A 957 -1.76 -11.36 -4.42
N GLN A 958 -1.67 -12.02 -5.57
CA GLN A 958 -0.68 -13.07 -5.77
C GLN A 958 -0.32 -13.20 -7.24
N VAL A 959 0.93 -13.58 -7.47
CA VAL A 959 1.41 -14.03 -8.77
C VAL A 959 1.23 -15.53 -8.84
N THR A 960 0.41 -16.02 -9.77
CA THR A 960 0.21 -17.46 -9.98
C THR A 960 0.62 -17.85 -11.39
N THR A 961 1.47 -18.86 -11.49
CA THR A 961 1.98 -19.40 -12.76
C THR A 961 1.14 -20.59 -13.19
N TYR A 962 0.71 -20.60 -14.46
CA TYR A 962 -0.15 -21.61 -15.05
C TYR A 962 0.52 -22.28 -16.23
N LYS A 963 0.51 -23.62 -16.23
CA LYS A 963 0.85 -24.43 -17.41
C LYS A 963 -0.38 -24.68 -18.26
N LEU A 964 -0.23 -24.55 -19.58
CA LEU A 964 -1.28 -24.77 -20.55
C LEU A 964 -1.24 -26.20 -21.12
N SER A 965 -2.42 -26.79 -21.37
CA SER A 965 -2.55 -28.10 -22.02
C SER A 965 -3.84 -28.26 -22.79
#